data_AF-A0A3A4KIA3-F1
#
_entry.id   AF-A0A3A4KIA3-F1
#
_cell.length_a   1.000
_cell.length_b   1.000
_cell.length_c   1.000
_cell.angle_alpha   90.00
_cell.angle_beta   90.00
_cell.angle_gamma   90.00
#
_symmetry.space_group_name_H-M   'P 1'
#
loop_
_entity.id
_entity.type
_entity.pdbx_description
1 polymer ?
#
loop_
_entity_poly.entity_id
_entity_poly.type
_entity_poly.pdbx_seq_one_letter_code
_entity_poly.pdbx_strand_id
1 'polypeptide(L)'
;MDRKLLVVFGIVCALSLAACGAGGTKPPADGDVVADGDGDEEMETASDGDAEPDREAEAEESEPVFNPEAAAAGFKLYYRERVDRVVTAFNRYQLFGDAAFGVTIGKAGVAISGEEIEIVPGPNDNNMIGLSAWNAWQAYKIFHSRALALSLVRMFNGLAFLEGVSGHPGLTARNAYPGWTLAIDGRSGDVSRTVDGTVITPPVDYAPSLEAEIIAAFFGGGRFTYRENPADFMFDYMPAVEVGPYATTYSFSMLPRYIRVSDCCTSLMRTPAPYEWEGAFWSNHNSRDNFPDLAIGYLAALAAKSDPDAAPEVREAAERAWASGRRVGDSIQTHEGRLMTVDEHNPYDTLVVAGAVRPDGETESEDLGSLSSCQDAFLGRALSSDGLGLPPPGLPLPGSIEFLMEGLFDECHASESVRLCRRLQEAYCGYDWDEMTELHLFGHKWLEYIGEMEENSPGTAEKLIGSFQDDYYEVSLASVALADYAETVGDRELAAQARGVVGDMTELMRIFADLIYSQTAPERQVSRRYEAALFDAMAGRAPIAADLNGFARAEAQMASLESLLTLGDSAPAPLLTDEEILSQSEAYLSSRSDSVKARYREAYGETPPLRVAGEGYEARYFHPDEEMQWRPVGRPQHHFVHGQRLLEAVSFCTRATSWLDCSWAALGCARPDLDGGRAVDEADEALFAAAQGTHGQAVCREDNRWCDGADLDHSGASDETDAAFMAAAVGCWY
;
A
#
# COMPACT_ATOMS: atom_id res chain seq x y z
N MET A 1 -12.95 -39.90 -10.20
CA MET A 1 -11.90 -39.14 -9.49
C MET A 1 -10.74 -40.07 -9.20
N ASP A 2 -9.63 -39.81 -9.88
CA ASP A 2 -8.41 -40.63 -9.82
C ASP A 2 -7.65 -40.38 -8.51
N ARG A 3 -7.02 -41.41 -7.93
CA ARG A 3 -6.30 -41.31 -6.64
C ARG A 3 -5.12 -40.34 -6.69
N LYS A 4 -4.59 -40.06 -7.89
CA LYS A 4 -3.56 -39.03 -8.10
C LYS A 4 -4.08 -37.61 -7.87
N LEU A 5 -5.35 -37.35 -8.19
CA LEU A 5 -6.00 -36.05 -8.01
C LEU A 5 -6.08 -35.67 -6.52
N LEU A 6 -6.32 -36.64 -5.64
CA LEU A 6 -6.41 -36.45 -4.19
C LEU A 6 -5.04 -36.19 -3.53
N VAL A 7 -3.96 -36.70 -4.14
CA VAL A 7 -2.57 -36.46 -3.69
C VAL A 7 -2.10 -35.08 -4.15
N VAL A 8 -2.46 -34.67 -5.37
CA VAL A 8 -2.21 -33.30 -5.87
C VAL A 8 -3.01 -32.28 -5.07
N PHE A 9 -4.29 -32.54 -4.74
CA PHE A 9 -5.06 -31.70 -3.81
C PHE A 9 -4.40 -31.59 -2.43
N GLY A 10 -3.78 -32.67 -1.95
CA GLY A 10 -3.03 -32.66 -0.70
C GLY A 10 -1.72 -31.86 -0.78
N ILE A 11 -1.04 -31.87 -1.93
CA ILE A 11 0.22 -31.17 -2.16
C ILE A 11 -0.03 -29.70 -2.46
N VAL A 12 -0.99 -29.34 -3.32
CA VAL A 12 -1.31 -27.94 -3.62
C VAL A 12 -1.93 -27.26 -2.41
N CYS A 13 -2.86 -27.88 -1.68
CA CYS A 13 -3.31 -27.31 -0.40
C CYS A 13 -2.16 -27.18 0.60
N ALA A 14 -1.18 -28.10 0.61
CA ALA A 14 -0.01 -27.98 1.48
C ALA A 14 0.95 -26.87 1.02
N LEU A 15 1.06 -26.59 -0.27
CA LEU A 15 1.87 -25.51 -0.84
C LEU A 15 1.21 -24.14 -0.61
N SER A 16 -0.11 -24.02 -0.81
CA SER A 16 -0.90 -22.82 -0.50
C SER A 16 -1.02 -22.54 1.01
N LEU A 17 -0.84 -23.56 1.86
CA LEU A 17 -0.76 -23.40 3.32
C LEU A 17 0.67 -23.16 3.81
N ALA A 18 1.69 -23.57 3.05
CA ALA A 18 3.10 -23.40 3.41
C ALA A 18 3.66 -22.03 2.98
N ALA A 19 3.14 -21.45 1.89
CA ALA A 19 3.41 -20.07 1.49
C ALA A 19 2.33 -19.14 2.08
N CYS A 20 2.62 -18.50 3.21
CA CYS A 20 1.88 -17.35 3.78
C CYS A 20 0.36 -17.49 4.04
N GLY A 21 -0.18 -18.70 4.18
CA GLY A 21 -1.60 -18.96 4.46
C GLY A 21 -2.01 -19.01 5.94
N ALA A 22 -1.59 -18.05 6.78
CA ALA A 22 -2.11 -17.92 8.16
C ALA A 22 -2.34 -16.47 8.64
N GLY A 23 -2.29 -15.51 7.70
CA GLY A 23 -2.88 -14.19 7.86
C GLY A 23 -4.37 -14.30 7.54
N GLY A 24 -5.23 -13.89 8.48
CA GLY A 24 -6.68 -14.02 8.32
C GLY A 24 -7.16 -13.42 7.00
N THR A 25 -8.08 -14.12 6.35
CA THR A 25 -8.92 -13.57 5.29
C THR A 25 -9.31 -12.14 5.64
N LYS A 26 -8.87 -11.18 4.84
CA LYS A 26 -9.36 -9.80 4.89
C LYS A 26 -10.89 -9.88 4.84
N PRO A 27 -11.64 -9.46 5.87
CA PRO A 27 -13.09 -9.47 5.78
C PRO A 27 -13.50 -8.53 4.63
N PRO A 28 -14.49 -8.91 3.81
CA PRO A 28 -15.06 -7.98 2.85
C PRO A 28 -15.63 -6.77 3.60
N ALA A 29 -15.40 -5.59 3.06
CA ALA A 29 -16.08 -4.38 3.50
C ALA A 29 -17.53 -4.47 2.99
N ASP A 30 -18.39 -5.10 3.78
CA ASP A 30 -19.82 -5.17 3.48
C ASP A 30 -20.47 -3.81 3.77
N GLY A 31 -21.00 -3.19 2.71
CA GLY A 31 -21.84 -2.00 2.75
C GLY A 31 -22.91 -2.10 1.68
N ASP A 32 -24.01 -2.77 2.01
CA ASP A 32 -25.19 -2.95 1.16
C ASP A 32 -25.85 -1.61 0.77
N VAL A 33 -25.99 -1.35 -0.53
CA VAL A 33 -26.98 -0.41 -1.08
C VAL A 33 -27.68 -1.07 -2.27
N VAL A 34 -28.98 -1.33 -2.09
CA VAL A 34 -29.88 -1.95 -3.09
C VAL A 34 -30.48 -0.85 -3.98
N ALA A 35 -30.49 -1.06 -5.30
CA ALA A 35 -31.41 -0.37 -6.21
C ALA A 35 -31.82 -1.28 -7.40
N ASP A 36 -33.11 -1.61 -7.43
CA ASP A 36 -33.81 -2.28 -8.54
C ASP A 36 -33.92 -1.39 -9.78
N GLY A 37 -33.91 -2.00 -10.98
CA GLY A 37 -34.24 -1.30 -12.22
C GLY A 37 -34.13 -2.17 -13.48
N ASP A 38 -35.06 -3.12 -13.66
CA ASP A 38 -35.26 -3.87 -14.89
C ASP A 38 -35.68 -2.96 -16.06
N GLY A 39 -35.06 -3.17 -17.23
CA GLY A 39 -35.45 -2.58 -18.50
C GLY A 39 -34.90 -3.41 -19.67
N ASP A 40 -35.75 -4.30 -20.18
CA ASP A 40 -35.54 -5.10 -21.39
C ASP A 40 -35.22 -4.21 -22.62
N GLU A 41 -34.28 -4.65 -23.48
CA GLU A 41 -34.48 -4.61 -24.93
C GLU A 41 -33.50 -5.52 -25.69
N GLU A 42 -34.04 -6.19 -26.71
CA GLU A 42 -33.48 -7.31 -27.47
C GLU A 42 -32.54 -6.89 -28.63
N MET A 43 -31.68 -7.84 -29.03
CA MET A 43 -31.25 -8.16 -30.41
C MET A 43 -30.52 -7.10 -31.26
N GLU A 44 -29.31 -7.44 -31.73
CA GLU A 44 -29.10 -7.83 -33.14
C GLU A 44 -27.69 -8.41 -33.40
N THR A 45 -27.64 -9.26 -34.43
CA THR A 45 -26.55 -10.16 -34.82
C THR A 45 -25.70 -9.61 -35.98
N ALA A 46 -24.43 -10.05 -35.99
CA ALA A 46 -23.56 -10.32 -37.16
C ALA A 46 -22.91 -9.14 -37.91
N SER A 47 -21.59 -9.19 -38.10
CA SER A 47 -21.02 -9.73 -39.35
C SER A 47 -19.50 -9.87 -39.28
N ASP A 48 -19.01 -11.02 -39.76
CA ASP A 48 -17.62 -11.32 -40.07
C ASP A 48 -17.01 -10.33 -41.07
N GLY A 49 -15.75 -9.98 -40.83
CA GLY A 49 -14.92 -9.20 -41.75
C GLY A 49 -13.45 -9.49 -41.55
N ASP A 50 -12.94 -10.47 -42.30
CA ASP A 50 -11.53 -10.79 -42.44
C ASP A 50 -10.71 -9.56 -42.88
N ALA A 51 -9.65 -9.23 -42.14
CA ALA A 51 -8.59 -8.35 -42.60
C ALA A 51 -7.23 -8.90 -42.15
N GLU A 52 -6.37 -9.19 -43.14
CA GLU A 52 -4.97 -9.60 -42.97
C GLU A 52 -4.12 -8.48 -42.33
N PRO A 53 -2.99 -8.84 -41.68
CA PRO A 53 -2.26 -7.92 -40.80
C PRO A 53 -1.36 -6.99 -41.60
N ASP A 54 -1.75 -5.71 -41.68
CA ASP A 54 -0.84 -4.65 -42.08
C ASP A 54 0.13 -4.36 -40.93
N ARG A 55 1.43 -4.41 -41.26
CA ARG A 55 2.54 -4.04 -40.39
C ARG A 55 2.31 -2.67 -39.79
N GLU A 56 2.15 -2.62 -38.48
CA GLU A 56 2.06 -1.38 -37.70
C GLU A 56 3.30 -0.54 -37.94
N ALA A 57 3.10 0.59 -38.61
CA ALA A 57 4.01 1.72 -38.51
C ALA A 57 4.03 2.13 -37.05
N GLU A 58 5.23 2.24 -36.45
CA GLU A 58 5.43 2.87 -35.16
C GLU A 58 4.66 4.19 -35.15
N ALA A 59 3.56 4.24 -34.40
CA ALA A 59 2.76 5.44 -34.26
C ALA A 59 3.66 6.48 -33.59
N GLU A 60 3.97 7.57 -34.31
CA GLU A 60 4.38 8.81 -33.64
C GLU A 60 3.34 9.07 -32.56
N GLU A 61 3.74 9.03 -31.28
CA GLU A 61 2.93 9.46 -30.15
C GLU A 61 2.48 10.90 -30.42
N SER A 62 1.30 11.07 -31.02
CA SER A 62 0.66 12.36 -31.13
C SER A 62 0.40 12.87 -29.73
N GLU A 63 0.77 14.11 -29.44
CA GLU A 63 0.47 14.73 -28.15
C GLU A 63 -1.01 14.50 -27.80
N PRO A 64 -1.33 14.06 -26.56
CA PRO A 64 -2.70 13.76 -26.19
C PRO A 64 -3.56 14.99 -26.40
N VAL A 65 -4.60 14.84 -27.23
CA VAL A 65 -5.60 15.88 -27.45
C VAL A 65 -6.39 16.05 -26.15
N PHE A 66 -6.53 17.28 -25.68
CA PHE A 66 -7.31 17.60 -24.49
C PHE A 66 -8.72 16.99 -24.57
N ASN A 67 -9.11 16.27 -23.52
CA ASN A 67 -10.38 15.56 -23.43
C ASN A 67 -11.20 16.13 -22.25
N PRO A 68 -12.26 16.94 -22.50
CA PRO A 68 -13.10 17.50 -21.44
C PRO A 68 -13.73 16.46 -20.50
N GLU A 69 -14.03 15.24 -20.99
CA GLU A 69 -14.60 14.19 -20.15
C GLU A 69 -13.57 13.65 -19.15
N ALA A 70 -12.33 13.43 -19.61
CA ALA A 70 -11.22 13.04 -18.75
C ALA A 70 -10.88 14.14 -17.73
N ALA A 71 -10.95 15.41 -18.16
CA ALA A 71 -10.75 16.57 -17.29
C ALA A 71 -11.84 16.70 -16.22
N ALA A 72 -13.10 16.46 -16.58
CA ALA A 72 -14.22 16.42 -15.65
C ALA A 72 -14.08 15.29 -14.62
N ALA A 73 -13.67 14.10 -15.06
CA ALA A 73 -13.42 12.96 -14.17
C ALA A 73 -12.25 13.25 -13.21
N GLY A 74 -11.16 13.83 -13.71
CA GLY A 74 -10.01 14.22 -12.90
C GLY A 74 -10.37 15.32 -11.88
N PHE A 75 -11.17 16.30 -12.27
CA PHE A 75 -11.68 17.33 -11.35
C PHE A 75 -12.49 16.72 -10.21
N LYS A 76 -13.51 15.89 -10.53
CA LYS A 76 -14.38 15.29 -9.51
C LYS A 76 -13.59 14.46 -8.50
N LEU A 77 -12.61 13.69 -8.99
CA LEU A 77 -11.82 12.82 -8.14
C LEU A 77 -10.76 13.59 -7.32
N TYR A 78 -10.11 14.60 -7.91
CA TYR A 78 -8.89 15.19 -7.36
C TYR A 78 -8.82 16.73 -7.39
N TYR A 79 -9.93 17.46 -7.38
CA TYR A 79 -9.84 18.92 -7.24
C TYR A 79 -8.97 19.29 -6.02
N ARG A 80 -8.14 20.31 -6.20
CA ARG A 80 -7.02 20.63 -5.31
C ARG A 80 -7.37 20.59 -3.82
N GLU A 81 -8.51 21.17 -3.43
CA GLU A 81 -8.91 21.27 -2.04
C GLU A 81 -9.36 19.91 -1.46
N ARG A 82 -9.90 19.02 -2.30
CA ARG A 82 -10.13 17.62 -1.94
C ARG A 82 -8.83 16.87 -1.67
N VAL A 83 -7.83 17.07 -2.53
CA VAL A 83 -6.49 16.48 -2.36
C VAL A 83 -5.87 16.94 -1.05
N ASP A 84 -5.91 18.23 -0.75
CA ASP A 84 -5.38 18.77 0.50
C ASP A 84 -6.10 18.20 1.75
N ARG A 85 -7.42 17.94 1.67
CA ARG A 85 -8.16 17.27 2.75
C ARG A 85 -7.75 15.81 2.94
N VAL A 86 -7.68 15.00 1.89
CA VAL A 86 -7.27 13.59 2.04
C VAL A 86 -5.82 13.46 2.49
N VAL A 87 -4.94 14.35 2.03
CA VAL A 87 -3.55 14.41 2.51
C VAL A 87 -3.52 14.78 3.99
N THR A 88 -4.35 15.72 4.44
CA THR A 88 -4.47 16.07 5.87
C THR A 88 -4.99 14.88 6.68
N ALA A 89 -6.05 14.21 6.22
CA ALA A 89 -6.60 13.03 6.87
C ALA A 89 -5.56 11.91 7.01
N PHE A 90 -4.84 11.63 5.92
CA PHE A 90 -3.79 10.63 5.88
C PHE A 90 -2.64 10.96 6.85
N ASN A 91 -2.21 12.23 6.88
CA ASN A 91 -1.17 12.69 7.79
C ASN A 91 -1.55 12.61 9.27
N ARG A 92 -2.84 12.78 9.59
CA ARG A 92 -3.37 12.61 10.96
C ARG A 92 -3.50 11.15 11.35
N TYR A 93 -4.08 10.32 10.50
CA TYR A 93 -4.61 9.03 10.95
C TYR A 93 -3.88 7.80 10.39
N GLN A 94 -3.00 7.96 9.41
CA GLN A 94 -2.31 6.84 8.74
C GLN A 94 -0.78 6.96 8.74
N LEU A 95 -0.21 8.14 9.06
CA LEU A 95 1.24 8.35 9.19
C LEU A 95 1.67 8.44 10.65
N PHE A 96 2.58 7.54 11.05
CA PHE A 96 3.06 7.34 12.42
C PHE A 96 4.57 7.55 12.53
N GLY A 97 5.06 8.11 13.63
CA GLY A 97 6.47 8.28 13.96
C GLY A 97 6.74 9.61 14.68
N ASP A 98 6.74 10.70 13.93
CA ASP A 98 6.96 12.02 14.52
C ASP A 98 6.25 13.12 13.69
N ALA A 99 6.40 14.37 14.12
CA ALA A 99 5.93 15.51 13.35
C ALA A 99 6.63 15.59 11.99
N ALA A 100 7.95 15.48 11.94
CA ALA A 100 8.74 15.70 10.71
C ALA A 100 9.09 14.44 9.91
N PHE A 101 8.71 13.24 10.38
CA PHE A 101 8.78 12.00 9.63
C PHE A 101 7.60 11.09 9.96
N GLY A 102 7.19 10.23 9.04
CA GLY A 102 6.14 9.27 9.32
C GLY A 102 6.17 8.07 8.38
N VAL A 103 5.81 6.91 8.92
CA VAL A 103 5.63 5.66 8.20
C VAL A 103 4.14 5.31 8.11
N THR A 104 3.73 4.68 7.01
CA THR A 104 2.35 4.25 6.83
C THR A 104 2.09 2.95 7.57
N ILE A 105 1.19 2.96 8.55
CA ILE A 105 0.74 1.74 9.23
C ILE A 105 -0.72 1.54 8.85
N GLY A 106 -1.02 0.46 8.14
CA GLY A 106 -2.32 0.23 7.49
C GLY A 106 -3.51 -0.03 8.44
N LYS A 107 -3.33 0.21 9.75
CA LYS A 107 -4.29 -0.04 10.81
C LYS A 107 -4.10 0.94 11.97
N ALA A 108 -5.19 1.56 12.41
CA ALA A 108 -5.20 2.49 13.54
C ALA A 108 -6.49 2.36 14.37
N GLY A 109 -6.36 2.49 15.69
CA GLY A 109 -7.48 2.84 16.57
C GLY A 109 -7.50 4.35 16.82
N VAL A 110 -8.64 4.99 16.60
CA VAL A 110 -8.82 6.44 16.82
C VAL A 110 -9.89 6.68 17.89
N ALA A 111 -9.52 7.27 19.02
CA ALA A 111 -10.47 7.73 20.04
C ALA A 111 -10.53 9.26 20.05
N ILE A 112 -11.75 9.80 20.09
CA ILE A 112 -12.01 11.24 20.08
C ILE A 112 -12.85 11.59 21.30
N SER A 113 -12.43 12.65 22.00
CA SER A 113 -13.20 13.29 23.08
C SER A 113 -13.07 14.81 22.96
N GLY A 114 -14.04 15.43 22.28
CA GLY A 114 -14.00 16.84 21.94
C GLY A 114 -12.81 17.16 21.04
N GLU A 115 -11.81 17.82 21.61
CA GLU A 115 -10.60 18.26 20.89
C GLU A 115 -9.38 17.39 21.19
N GLU A 116 -9.53 16.38 22.04
CA GLU A 116 -8.49 15.39 22.36
C GLU A 116 -8.66 14.17 21.45
N ILE A 117 -7.62 13.86 20.68
CA ILE A 117 -7.59 12.72 19.75
C ILE A 117 -6.45 11.79 20.16
N GLU A 118 -6.78 10.57 20.56
CA GLU A 118 -5.80 9.51 20.79
C GLU A 118 -5.78 8.57 19.59
N ILE A 119 -4.57 8.26 19.12
CA ILE A 119 -4.34 7.39 17.98
C ILE A 119 -3.38 6.28 18.40
N VAL A 120 -3.82 5.04 18.22
CA VAL A 120 -3.04 3.85 18.56
C VAL A 120 -2.77 3.09 17.27
N PRO A 121 -1.52 3.07 16.76
CA PRO A 121 -1.19 2.24 15.62
C PRO A 121 -1.36 0.76 15.98
N GLY A 122 -1.88 -0.03 15.06
CA GLY A 122 -1.89 -1.48 15.19
C GLY A 122 -0.61 -2.08 14.62
N PRO A 123 -0.14 -3.25 15.11
CA PRO A 123 0.76 -4.04 14.31
C PRO A 123 0.02 -4.38 13.01
N ASN A 124 0.54 -3.90 11.89
CA ASN A 124 0.13 -4.40 10.59
C ASN A 124 1.32 -5.10 9.98
N ASP A 125 1.01 -6.16 9.26
CA ASP A 125 2.03 -6.93 8.60
C ASP A 125 2.65 -6.04 7.52
N ASN A 126 1.90 -5.42 6.59
CA ASN A 126 2.44 -4.53 5.53
C ASN A 126 2.43 -3.03 5.87
N ASN A 127 3.49 -2.31 5.45
CA ASN A 127 3.44 -0.86 5.20
C ASN A 127 3.24 -0.61 3.70
N MET A 128 2.54 0.47 3.36
CA MET A 128 2.37 0.91 1.95
C MET A 128 3.00 2.29 1.76
N ILE A 129 4.09 2.54 2.47
CA ILE A 129 4.69 3.88 2.53
C ILE A 129 5.28 4.26 1.17
N GLY A 130 5.82 3.32 0.42
CA GLY A 130 6.49 3.63 -0.82
C GLY A 130 5.51 3.97 -1.94
N LEU A 131 4.43 3.21 -2.10
CA LEU A 131 3.31 3.61 -2.97
C LEU A 131 2.68 4.93 -2.52
N SER A 132 2.52 5.16 -1.21
CA SER A 132 1.99 6.44 -0.70
C SER A 132 2.90 7.61 -1.06
N ALA A 133 4.22 7.46 -0.91
CA ALA A 133 5.22 8.46 -1.27
C ALA A 133 5.25 8.71 -2.78
N TRP A 134 5.17 7.64 -3.57
CA TRP A 134 5.10 7.73 -5.03
C TRP A 134 3.83 8.44 -5.49
N ASN A 135 2.65 8.07 -4.99
CA ASN A 135 1.39 8.75 -5.30
C ASN A 135 1.40 10.22 -4.87
N ALA A 136 1.90 10.53 -3.67
CA ALA A 136 2.05 11.91 -3.21
C ALA A 136 3.01 12.70 -4.11
N TRP A 137 4.05 12.05 -4.65
CA TRP A 137 4.99 12.68 -5.58
C TRP A 137 4.34 12.95 -6.94
N GLN A 138 3.61 11.99 -7.49
CA GLN A 138 2.83 12.19 -8.72
C GLN A 138 1.81 13.33 -8.55
N ALA A 139 1.10 13.38 -7.43
CA ALA A 139 0.19 14.45 -7.10
C ALA A 139 0.90 15.81 -6.96
N TYR A 140 2.07 15.85 -6.31
CA TYR A 140 2.83 17.09 -6.14
C TYR A 140 3.25 17.71 -7.47
N LYS A 141 3.61 16.89 -8.46
CA LYS A 141 3.91 17.35 -9.84
C LYS A 141 2.71 17.98 -10.56
N ILE A 142 1.49 17.74 -10.10
CA ILE A 142 0.25 18.29 -10.66
C ILE A 142 -0.15 19.54 -9.87
N PHE A 143 -0.34 19.38 -8.57
CA PHE A 143 -1.00 20.39 -7.73
C PHE A 143 -0.03 21.41 -7.12
N HIS A 144 1.25 21.05 -6.98
CA HIS A 144 2.29 21.84 -6.30
C HIS A 144 1.84 22.42 -4.94
N SER A 145 0.94 21.71 -4.24
CA SER A 145 0.37 22.22 -3.00
C SER A 145 1.39 22.13 -1.86
N ARG A 146 1.29 23.06 -0.90
CA ARG A 146 2.18 23.06 0.25
C ARG A 146 1.94 21.84 1.15
N ALA A 147 0.69 21.41 1.29
CA ALA A 147 0.34 20.20 2.04
C ALA A 147 1.01 18.96 1.44
N LEU A 148 1.01 18.79 0.11
CA LEU A 148 1.70 17.69 -0.55
C LEU A 148 3.22 17.75 -0.31
N ALA A 149 3.84 18.93 -0.41
CA ALA A 149 5.27 19.10 -0.12
C ALA A 149 5.63 18.66 1.31
N LEU A 150 4.86 19.10 2.31
CA LEU A 150 5.08 18.75 3.71
C LEU A 150 4.80 17.27 3.98
N SER A 151 3.82 16.67 3.32
CA SER A 151 3.53 15.24 3.39
C SER A 151 4.69 14.42 2.81
N LEU A 152 5.24 14.83 1.66
CA LEU A 152 6.41 14.18 1.05
C LEU A 152 7.64 14.25 1.94
N VAL A 153 7.90 15.38 2.59
CA VAL A 153 8.97 15.50 3.59
C VAL A 153 8.81 14.43 4.67
N ARG A 154 7.61 14.28 5.24
CA ARG A 154 7.35 13.28 6.28
C ARG A 154 7.57 11.85 5.77
N MET A 155 7.05 11.53 4.59
CA MET A 155 7.14 10.18 3.99
C MET A 155 8.57 9.82 3.59
N PHE A 156 9.32 10.73 2.96
CA PHE A 156 10.72 10.48 2.59
C PHE A 156 11.62 10.35 3.82
N ASN A 157 11.41 11.18 4.85
CA ASN A 157 12.11 10.97 6.12
C ASN A 157 11.69 9.65 6.79
N GLY A 158 10.44 9.20 6.62
CA GLY A 158 9.95 7.90 7.07
C GLY A 158 10.61 6.72 6.37
N LEU A 159 10.81 6.80 5.05
CA LEU A 159 11.59 5.82 4.28
C LEU A 159 13.03 5.74 4.78
N ALA A 160 13.67 6.89 5.06
CA ALA A 160 15.01 6.91 5.65
C ALA A 160 15.03 6.29 7.07
N PHE A 161 13.99 6.54 7.88
CA PHE A 161 13.84 5.94 9.20
C PHE A 161 13.70 4.42 9.14
N LEU A 162 12.95 3.85 8.19
CA LEU A 162 12.77 2.41 8.05
C LEU A 162 14.08 1.65 7.83
N GLU A 163 15.06 2.27 7.16
CA GLU A 163 16.40 1.70 7.02
C GLU A 163 17.31 2.02 8.22
N GLY A 164 17.24 3.25 8.74
CA GLY A 164 18.10 3.71 9.82
C GLY A 164 17.78 3.12 11.19
N VAL A 165 16.53 2.72 11.44
CA VAL A 165 16.04 2.31 12.78
C VAL A 165 16.81 1.13 13.37
N SER A 166 17.25 0.19 12.52
CA SER A 166 18.01 -0.98 12.98
C SER A 166 19.43 -0.62 13.42
N GLY A 167 19.99 0.47 12.88
CA GLY A 167 21.40 0.84 12.99
C GLY A 167 22.34 0.08 12.05
N HIS A 168 21.82 -0.87 11.27
CA HIS A 168 22.58 -1.64 10.29
C HIS A 168 22.32 -1.12 8.88
N PRO A 169 23.35 -0.58 8.18
CA PRO A 169 23.17 -0.03 6.84
C PRO A 169 22.60 -1.05 5.84
N GLY A 170 21.55 -0.65 5.12
CA GLY A 170 20.91 -1.46 4.08
C GLY A 170 19.91 -2.50 4.59
N LEU A 171 19.67 -2.58 5.91
CA LEU A 171 18.53 -3.33 6.46
C LEU A 171 17.32 -2.41 6.45
N THR A 172 16.21 -2.86 5.91
CA THR A 172 14.92 -2.15 6.00
C THR A 172 13.93 -3.00 6.78
N ALA A 173 12.81 -2.39 7.18
CA ALA A 173 11.77 -3.03 7.97
C ALA A 173 10.40 -2.86 7.32
N ARG A 174 9.49 -3.80 7.59
CA ARG A 174 8.10 -3.74 7.16
C ARG A 174 7.24 -2.79 7.98
N ASN A 175 7.64 -2.49 9.20
CA ASN A 175 7.13 -1.40 10.01
C ASN A 175 8.17 -1.04 11.07
N ALA A 176 8.13 0.21 11.53
CA ALA A 176 8.99 0.70 12.58
C ALA A 176 8.27 1.75 13.41
N TYR A 177 8.66 1.82 14.67
CA TYR A 177 8.11 2.72 15.67
C TYR A 177 9.26 3.35 16.44
N PRO A 178 9.23 4.65 16.71
CA PRO A 178 10.31 5.29 17.44
C PRO A 178 10.35 4.89 18.92
N GLY A 179 9.31 4.24 19.44
CA GLY A 179 9.30 3.68 20.80
C GLY A 179 8.82 4.67 21.87
N TRP A 180 8.12 5.73 21.48
CA TRP A 180 7.62 6.78 22.38
C TRP A 180 6.16 7.12 22.16
N THR A 181 5.55 7.80 23.13
CA THR A 181 4.28 8.49 22.96
C THR A 181 4.55 9.91 22.47
N LEU A 182 4.00 10.25 21.30
CA LEU A 182 4.05 11.58 20.71
C LEU A 182 2.76 12.32 21.03
N ALA A 183 2.84 13.54 21.55
CA ALA A 183 1.69 14.43 21.66
C ALA A 183 1.95 15.75 20.93
N ILE A 184 1.06 16.11 20.01
CA ILE A 184 1.07 17.33 19.21
C ILE A 184 -0.14 18.18 19.60
N ASP A 185 0.11 19.36 20.14
CA ASP A 185 -0.92 20.38 20.32
C ASP A 185 -0.93 21.30 19.09
N GLY A 186 -1.90 21.10 18.21
CA GLY A 186 -1.99 21.88 16.98
C GLY A 186 -2.39 23.35 17.17
N ARG A 187 -2.78 23.77 18.38
CA ARG A 187 -3.14 25.16 18.68
C ARG A 187 -1.97 25.96 19.19
N SER A 188 -1.20 25.39 20.12
CA SER A 188 0.00 26.04 20.63
C SER A 188 1.21 25.80 19.73
N GLY A 189 1.18 24.73 18.92
CA GLY A 189 2.33 24.26 18.14
C GLY A 189 3.30 23.42 18.96
N ASP A 190 2.93 23.00 20.17
CA ASP A 190 3.81 22.25 21.06
C ASP A 190 3.86 20.76 20.68
N VAL A 191 5.07 20.20 20.70
CA VAL A 191 5.31 18.77 20.54
C VAL A 191 6.01 18.23 21.77
N SER A 192 5.53 17.10 22.28
CA SER A 192 6.18 16.37 23.36
C SER A 192 6.32 14.90 23.00
N ARG A 193 7.47 14.32 23.35
CA ARG A 193 7.81 12.92 23.12
C ARG A 193 8.15 12.32 24.46
N THR A 194 7.47 11.24 24.84
CA THR A 194 7.61 10.66 26.18
C THR A 194 7.75 9.15 26.16
N VAL A 195 8.57 8.62 27.06
CA VAL A 195 8.67 7.20 27.39
C VAL A 195 8.44 7.06 28.88
N ASP A 196 7.41 6.33 29.28
CA ASP A 196 7.01 6.17 30.69
C ASP A 196 6.87 7.52 31.44
N GLY A 197 6.31 8.52 30.74
CA GLY A 197 6.14 9.89 31.26
C GLY A 197 7.41 10.74 31.30
N THR A 198 8.56 10.21 30.90
CA THR A 198 9.82 10.95 30.80
C THR A 198 9.98 11.55 29.42
N VAL A 199 10.25 12.86 29.34
CA VAL A 199 10.51 13.55 28.07
C VAL A 199 11.82 13.06 27.47
N ILE A 200 11.79 12.75 26.18
CA ILE A 200 12.96 12.31 25.40
C ILE A 200 13.22 13.25 24.23
N THR A 201 14.45 13.23 23.74
CA THR A 201 14.87 13.96 22.53
C THR A 201 15.03 12.96 21.39
N PRO A 202 14.41 13.18 20.22
CA PRO A 202 14.61 12.31 19.08
C PRO A 202 16.09 12.36 18.64
N PRO A 203 16.66 11.26 18.14
CA PRO A 203 18.06 11.23 17.74
C PRO A 203 18.35 12.06 16.48
N VAL A 204 17.32 12.28 15.66
CA VAL A 204 17.39 13.09 14.45
C VAL A 204 16.69 14.42 14.71
N ASP A 205 17.45 15.50 14.58
CA ASP A 205 16.93 16.86 14.67
C ASP A 205 16.43 17.34 13.30
N TYR A 206 15.20 17.87 13.28
CA TYR A 206 14.63 18.57 12.13
C TYR A 206 14.55 20.07 12.40
N ALA A 207 14.52 20.88 11.33
CA ALA A 207 14.44 22.33 11.49
C ALA A 207 13.15 22.72 12.25
N PRO A 208 13.23 23.48 13.35
CA PRO A 208 12.05 23.84 14.15
C PRO A 208 10.97 24.60 13.35
N SER A 209 11.38 25.39 12.35
CA SER A 209 10.44 26.08 11.46
C SER A 209 9.65 25.14 10.56
N LEU A 210 10.28 24.04 10.10
CA LEU A 210 9.63 23.03 9.29
C LEU A 210 8.65 22.22 10.15
N GLU A 211 9.06 21.83 11.36
CA GLU A 211 8.17 21.15 12.31
C GLU A 211 6.94 22.01 12.64
N ALA A 212 7.13 23.29 12.96
CA ALA A 212 6.03 24.22 13.23
C ALA A 212 5.07 24.37 12.04
N GLU A 213 5.60 24.39 10.81
CA GLU A 213 4.77 24.48 9.61
C GLU A 213 3.97 23.20 9.36
N ILE A 214 4.57 22.03 9.56
CA ILE A 214 3.87 20.74 9.48
C ILE A 214 2.73 20.68 10.49
N ILE A 215 2.98 21.14 11.73
CA ILE A 215 1.96 21.20 12.78
C ILE A 215 0.80 22.09 12.36
N ALA A 216 1.10 23.29 11.87
CA ALA A 216 0.09 24.22 11.40
C ALA A 216 -0.71 23.68 10.21
N ALA A 217 -0.06 22.97 9.28
CA ALA A 217 -0.70 22.42 8.09
C ALA A 217 -1.65 21.26 8.40
N PHE A 218 -1.22 20.32 9.24
CA PHE A 218 -1.98 19.08 9.42
C PHE A 218 -2.69 18.97 10.75
N PHE A 219 -2.20 19.55 11.84
CA PHE A 219 -2.71 19.25 13.17
C PHE A 219 -3.57 20.36 13.76
N GLY A 220 -3.86 21.41 12.99
CA GLY A 220 -4.76 22.48 13.39
C GLY A 220 -6.12 21.96 13.89
N GLY A 221 -6.55 22.46 15.05
CA GLY A 221 -7.91 22.24 15.58
C GLY A 221 -8.00 21.39 16.85
N GLY A 222 -7.02 20.53 17.15
CA GLY A 222 -7.06 19.63 18.30
C GLY A 222 -5.67 19.25 18.86
N ARG A 223 -5.69 18.39 19.87
CA ARG A 223 -4.51 17.79 20.50
C ARG A 223 -4.47 16.30 20.15
N PHE A 224 -3.42 15.89 19.46
CA PHE A 224 -3.23 14.53 18.97
C PHE A 224 -2.21 13.80 19.82
N THR A 225 -2.55 12.61 20.30
CA THR A 225 -1.64 11.74 21.07
C THR A 225 -1.48 10.41 20.35
N TYR A 226 -0.29 10.12 19.85
CA TYR A 226 0.08 8.87 19.19
C TYR A 226 0.79 7.94 20.19
N ARG A 227 0.26 6.74 20.40
CA ARG A 227 0.88 5.71 21.25
C ARG A 227 1.82 4.83 20.43
N GLU A 228 3.02 5.31 20.17
CA GLU A 228 3.99 4.66 19.26
C GLU A 228 5.10 3.93 20.00
N ASN A 229 4.84 3.57 21.25
CA ASN A 229 5.64 2.61 21.98
C ASN A 229 4.95 1.24 21.93
N PRO A 230 5.44 0.28 21.12
CA PRO A 230 4.91 -1.09 21.12
C PRO A 230 4.86 -1.75 22.49
N ALA A 231 5.81 -1.46 23.39
CA ALA A 231 5.76 -2.00 24.76
C ALA A 231 4.63 -1.41 25.61
N ASP A 232 3.97 -0.35 25.17
CA ASP A 232 2.76 0.20 25.77
C ASP A 232 1.53 -0.38 25.09
N PHE A 233 1.30 -0.08 23.80
CA PHE A 233 0.03 -0.44 23.17
C PHE A 233 -0.19 -1.96 22.97
N MET A 234 0.87 -2.77 22.84
CA MET A 234 0.73 -4.22 22.68
C MET A 234 0.25 -4.91 23.96
N PHE A 235 0.49 -4.32 25.14
CA PHE A 235 0.10 -4.89 26.43
C PHE A 235 -1.05 -4.15 27.12
N ASP A 236 -1.32 -2.90 26.74
CA ASP A 236 -2.37 -2.08 27.38
C ASP A 236 -3.58 -1.80 26.47
N TYR A 237 -3.48 -2.04 25.16
CA TYR A 237 -4.56 -1.80 24.19
C TYR A 237 -4.91 -3.04 23.36
N MET A 238 -3.92 -3.69 22.74
CA MET A 238 -4.13 -4.89 21.93
C MET A 238 -4.79 -6.07 22.64
N PRO A 239 -4.61 -6.33 23.95
CA PRO A 239 -5.27 -7.47 24.58
C PRO A 239 -6.79 -7.40 24.47
N ALA A 240 -7.38 -6.20 24.54
CA ALA A 240 -8.82 -6.01 24.50
C ALA A 240 -9.39 -5.83 23.09
N VAL A 241 -8.54 -5.51 22.10
CA VAL A 241 -8.96 -5.23 20.71
C VAL A 241 -8.69 -6.41 19.78
N GLU A 242 -7.65 -7.20 20.07
CA GLU A 242 -7.22 -8.36 19.30
C GLU A 242 -7.04 -9.57 20.20
N VAL A 243 -8.12 -10.02 20.87
CA VAL A 243 -8.08 -11.10 21.87
C VAL A 243 -7.37 -12.36 21.36
N GLY A 244 -7.72 -12.83 20.15
CA GLY A 244 -7.12 -14.02 19.54
C GLY A 244 -5.62 -13.87 19.23
N PRO A 245 -5.20 -12.88 18.43
CA PRO A 245 -3.79 -12.59 18.19
C PRO A 245 -2.98 -12.35 19.46
N TYR A 246 -3.53 -11.60 20.42
CA TYR A 246 -2.89 -11.38 21.71
C TYR A 246 -2.64 -12.70 22.45
N ALA A 247 -3.67 -13.55 22.53
CA ALA A 247 -3.62 -14.78 23.28
C ALA A 247 -2.58 -15.79 22.76
N THR A 248 -2.32 -15.78 21.45
CA THR A 248 -1.48 -16.79 20.79
C THR A 248 -0.09 -16.30 20.42
N THR A 249 0.06 -14.99 20.21
CA THR A 249 1.28 -14.37 19.68
C THR A 249 1.83 -13.28 20.61
N TYR A 250 1.11 -12.16 20.78
CA TYR A 250 1.67 -10.95 21.43
C TYR A 250 2.03 -11.19 22.90
N SER A 251 1.23 -12.00 23.58
CA SER A 251 1.44 -12.37 24.97
C SER A 251 2.71 -13.21 25.18
N PHE A 252 3.43 -13.63 24.12
CA PHE A 252 4.71 -14.36 24.21
C PHE A 252 5.96 -13.50 23.95
N SER A 253 5.85 -12.20 24.17
CA SER A 253 6.95 -11.25 23.94
C SER A 253 8.13 -11.43 24.90
N MET A 254 9.34 -11.10 24.45
CA MET A 254 10.58 -11.32 25.19
C MET A 254 11.32 -9.99 25.41
N LEU A 255 10.63 -9.04 26.05
CA LEU A 255 11.25 -7.79 26.46
C LEU A 255 12.42 -8.06 27.43
N PRO A 256 13.45 -7.21 27.44
CA PRO A 256 13.58 -5.94 26.70
C PRO A 256 14.05 -6.10 25.24
N ARG A 257 14.20 -7.32 24.72
CA ARG A 257 14.81 -7.55 23.39
C ARG A 257 13.84 -7.37 22.24
N TYR A 258 12.66 -7.98 22.31
CA TYR A 258 11.70 -7.94 21.20
C TYR A 258 10.27 -8.25 21.67
N ILE A 259 9.31 -7.89 20.83
CA ILE A 259 7.88 -8.19 20.98
C ILE A 259 7.46 -9.07 19.81
N ARG A 260 6.84 -10.22 20.09
CA ARG A 260 6.33 -11.08 19.02
C ARG A 260 5.08 -10.45 18.42
N VAL A 261 5.04 -10.36 17.09
CA VAL A 261 3.91 -9.76 16.36
C VAL A 261 3.26 -10.76 15.41
N SER A 262 3.97 -11.79 14.99
CA SER A 262 3.37 -12.92 14.30
C SER A 262 4.05 -14.21 14.72
N ASP A 263 3.30 -15.31 14.72
CA ASP A 263 3.87 -16.64 14.89
C ASP A 263 4.56 -17.14 13.62
N CYS A 264 4.19 -16.62 12.45
CA CYS A 264 4.79 -17.04 11.19
C CYS A 264 6.05 -16.24 10.86
N CYS A 265 6.01 -14.90 10.88
CA CYS A 265 7.02 -14.17 10.12
C CYS A 265 7.76 -13.05 10.87
N THR A 266 7.20 -12.46 11.94
CA THR A 266 7.74 -11.18 12.47
C THR A 266 7.74 -11.02 13.99
N SER A 267 8.81 -10.40 14.48
CA SER A 267 8.82 -9.68 15.75
C SER A 267 9.23 -8.23 15.56
N LEU A 268 8.80 -7.38 16.49
CA LEU A 268 9.37 -6.05 16.67
C LEU A 268 10.64 -6.16 17.51
N MET A 269 11.79 -6.12 16.85
CA MET A 269 13.10 -6.01 17.49
C MET A 269 13.28 -4.63 18.08
N ARG A 270 13.83 -4.57 19.29
CA ARG A 270 14.18 -3.31 19.94
C ARG A 270 15.64 -2.97 19.64
N THR A 271 15.88 -1.79 19.08
CA THR A 271 17.23 -1.31 18.77
C THR A 271 18.01 -1.06 20.07
N PRO A 272 19.15 -1.72 20.31
CA PRO A 272 19.92 -1.58 21.53
C PRO A 272 20.93 -0.42 21.46
N ALA A 273 21.46 -0.01 22.61
CA ALA A 273 22.66 0.82 22.64
C ALA A 273 23.84 0.11 21.95
N PRO A 274 24.74 0.83 21.25
CA PRO A 274 24.81 2.29 21.10
C PRO A 274 24.24 2.80 19.77
N TYR A 275 23.32 2.09 19.13
CA TYR A 275 22.75 2.49 17.84
C TYR A 275 21.92 3.78 17.98
N GLU A 276 21.85 4.57 16.90
CA GLU A 276 21.24 5.92 16.88
C GLU A 276 19.80 5.93 17.41
N TRP A 277 19.00 4.94 17.02
CA TRP A 277 17.61 4.78 17.41
C TRP A 277 17.43 3.88 18.65
N GLU A 278 18.33 3.96 19.63
CA GLU A 278 18.22 3.18 20.88
C GLU A 278 16.81 3.25 21.48
N GLY A 279 16.21 2.08 21.69
CA GLY A 279 14.89 1.94 22.28
C GLY A 279 13.73 1.92 21.27
N ALA A 280 13.96 2.30 20.01
CA ALA A 280 12.99 2.16 18.93
C ALA A 280 12.71 0.68 18.62
N PHE A 281 11.59 0.44 17.96
CA PHE A 281 11.12 -0.89 17.59
C PHE A 281 10.98 -1.00 16.07
N TRP A 282 11.37 -2.13 15.49
CA TRP A 282 11.25 -2.36 14.06
C TRP A 282 11.00 -3.83 13.77
N SER A 283 10.20 -4.13 12.75
CA SER A 283 9.97 -5.50 12.33
C SER A 283 11.24 -6.07 11.72
N ASN A 284 11.77 -7.13 12.34
CA ASN A 284 12.84 -7.91 11.74
C ASN A 284 12.39 -8.75 10.56
N HIS A 285 11.09 -8.78 10.29
CA HIS A 285 10.60 -9.29 9.05
C HIS A 285 10.65 -8.20 8.00
N ASN A 286 11.52 -8.40 7.02
CA ASN A 286 11.56 -7.62 5.80
C ASN A 286 11.42 -8.58 4.62
N SER A 287 10.17 -9.00 4.39
CA SER A 287 9.82 -9.93 3.30
C SER A 287 10.18 -9.33 1.95
N ARG A 288 10.55 -10.21 1.01
CA ARG A 288 10.54 -9.92 -0.42
C ARG A 288 9.22 -9.29 -0.87
N ASP A 289 8.11 -9.63 -0.23
CA ASP A 289 6.79 -9.10 -0.56
C ASP A 289 6.68 -7.60 -0.28
N ASN A 290 7.34 -7.05 0.76
CA ASN A 290 7.25 -5.61 1.04
C ASN A 290 8.32 -4.80 0.28
N PHE A 291 9.27 -5.47 -0.37
CA PHE A 291 10.39 -4.80 -1.02
C PHE A 291 9.98 -3.93 -2.22
N PRO A 292 9.09 -4.38 -3.13
CA PRO A 292 8.63 -3.57 -4.26
C PRO A 292 7.96 -2.26 -3.85
N ASP A 293 7.13 -2.27 -2.79
CA ASP A 293 6.56 -1.03 -2.23
C ASP A 293 7.68 -0.09 -1.76
N LEU A 294 8.59 -0.54 -0.90
CA LEU A 294 9.66 0.34 -0.41
C LEU A 294 10.52 0.87 -1.56
N ALA A 295 10.84 0.02 -2.54
CA ALA A 295 11.63 0.36 -3.69
C ALA A 295 10.99 1.46 -4.54
N ILE A 296 9.68 1.38 -4.84
CA ILE A 296 9.01 2.44 -5.60
C ILE A 296 9.00 3.78 -4.85
N GLY A 297 8.95 3.74 -3.51
CA GLY A 297 9.13 4.92 -2.66
C GLY A 297 10.53 5.55 -2.77
N TYR A 298 11.58 4.73 -2.77
CA TYR A 298 12.95 5.19 -2.97
C TYR A 298 13.19 5.75 -4.38
N LEU A 299 12.52 5.20 -5.40
CA LEU A 299 12.57 5.74 -6.77
C LEU A 299 11.81 7.07 -6.89
N ALA A 300 10.68 7.22 -6.21
CA ALA A 300 10.03 8.53 -6.08
C ALA A 300 10.97 9.57 -5.46
N ALA A 301 11.79 9.18 -4.48
CA ALA A 301 12.82 10.03 -3.91
C ALA A 301 13.97 10.33 -4.90
N LEU A 302 14.39 9.37 -5.74
CA LEU A 302 15.35 9.59 -6.83
C LEU A 302 14.86 10.65 -7.81
N ALA A 303 13.58 10.58 -8.20
CA ALA A 303 12.97 11.58 -9.06
C ALA A 303 12.89 12.94 -8.35
N ALA A 304 12.33 12.99 -7.14
CA ALA A 304 12.10 14.22 -6.40
C ALA A 304 13.38 15.00 -6.06
N LYS A 305 14.46 14.32 -5.66
CA LYS A 305 15.73 14.99 -5.32
C LYS A 305 16.38 15.70 -6.52
N SER A 306 16.07 15.23 -7.73
CA SER A 306 16.64 15.69 -9.00
C SER A 306 15.77 16.73 -9.70
N ASP A 307 14.52 16.88 -9.26
CA ASP A 307 13.54 17.81 -9.83
C ASP A 307 13.84 19.27 -9.38
N PRO A 308 14.11 20.21 -10.30
CA PRO A 308 14.39 21.60 -9.95
C PRO A 308 13.17 22.37 -9.40
N ASP A 309 11.96 21.92 -9.71
CA ASP A 309 10.69 22.56 -9.30
C ASP A 309 10.22 22.05 -7.93
N ALA A 310 10.83 20.99 -7.41
CA ALA A 310 10.58 20.51 -6.06
C ALA A 310 11.11 21.47 -4.99
N ALA A 311 10.28 21.67 -3.95
CA ALA A 311 10.64 22.47 -2.79
C ALA A 311 11.98 22.00 -2.16
N PRO A 312 12.86 22.92 -1.70
CA PRO A 312 14.18 22.56 -1.17
C PRO A 312 14.18 21.45 -0.10
N GLU A 313 13.26 21.52 0.85
CA GLU A 313 13.08 20.54 1.93
C GLU A 313 12.59 19.18 1.43
N VAL A 314 11.79 19.16 0.35
CA VAL A 314 11.37 17.91 -0.31
C VAL A 314 12.59 17.24 -0.92
N ARG A 315 13.43 18.00 -1.64
CA ARG A 315 14.68 17.48 -2.22
C ARG A 315 15.65 16.98 -1.17
N GLU A 316 15.76 17.69 -0.04
CA GLU A 316 16.62 17.30 1.07
C GLU A 316 16.16 15.98 1.73
N ALA A 317 14.85 15.85 1.98
CA ALA A 317 14.28 14.61 2.50
C ALA A 317 14.41 13.46 1.49
N ALA A 318 14.18 13.74 0.21
CA ALA A 318 14.33 12.79 -0.88
C ALA A 318 15.78 12.31 -1.05
N GLU A 319 16.78 13.17 -0.88
CA GLU A 319 18.20 12.77 -0.93
C GLU A 319 18.54 11.79 0.20
N ARG A 320 18.01 12.00 1.42
CA ARG A 320 18.16 11.04 2.53
C ARG A 320 17.50 9.71 2.22
N ALA A 321 16.25 9.73 1.78
CA ALA A 321 15.51 8.52 1.42
C ALA A 321 16.22 7.73 0.32
N TRP A 322 16.63 8.40 -0.76
CA TRP A 322 17.37 7.77 -1.85
C TRP A 322 18.71 7.18 -1.38
N ALA A 323 19.43 7.87 -0.50
CA ALA A 323 20.67 7.33 0.07
C ALA A 323 20.42 6.03 0.87
N SER A 324 19.31 5.95 1.62
CA SER A 324 18.88 4.70 2.28
C SER A 324 18.51 3.62 1.27
N GLY A 325 17.68 3.93 0.27
CA GLY A 325 17.31 2.99 -0.80
C GLY A 325 18.52 2.40 -1.53
N ARG A 326 19.54 3.23 -1.81
CA ARG A 326 20.80 2.76 -2.39
C ARG A 326 21.54 1.76 -1.51
N ARG A 327 21.60 2.00 -0.20
CA ARG A 327 22.23 1.05 0.73
C ARG A 327 21.46 -0.26 0.82
N VAL A 328 20.13 -0.21 0.74
CA VAL A 328 19.28 -1.42 0.64
C VAL A 328 19.62 -2.19 -0.64
N GLY A 329 19.64 -1.52 -1.80
CA GLY A 329 20.04 -2.13 -3.07
C GLY A 329 21.45 -2.74 -3.02
N ASP A 330 22.43 -1.99 -2.51
CA ASP A 330 23.80 -2.47 -2.35
C ASP A 330 23.90 -3.69 -1.41
N SER A 331 23.11 -3.70 -0.34
CA SER A 331 23.02 -4.84 0.59
C SER A 331 22.46 -6.08 -0.11
N ILE A 332 21.37 -5.95 -0.87
CA ILE A 332 20.79 -7.06 -1.65
C ILE A 332 21.81 -7.63 -2.63
N GLN A 333 22.52 -6.76 -3.37
CA GLN A 333 23.55 -7.20 -4.33
C GLN A 333 24.72 -7.90 -3.63
N THR A 334 25.15 -7.38 -2.47
CA THR A 334 26.24 -7.96 -1.67
C THR A 334 25.87 -9.35 -1.13
N HIS A 335 24.59 -9.57 -0.82
CA HIS A 335 24.07 -10.84 -0.29
C HIS A 335 23.40 -11.72 -1.34
N GLU A 336 23.75 -11.51 -2.61
CA GLU A 336 23.34 -12.35 -3.75
C GLU A 336 21.82 -12.48 -3.88
N GLY A 337 21.09 -11.35 -3.81
CA GLY A 337 19.64 -11.33 -3.99
C GLY A 337 18.85 -11.67 -2.73
N ARG A 338 19.39 -11.36 -1.54
CA ARG A 338 18.75 -11.62 -0.25
C ARG A 338 18.60 -10.36 0.58
N LEU A 339 17.41 -10.18 1.14
CA LEU A 339 17.14 -9.22 2.20
C LEU A 339 17.62 -9.79 3.52
N MET A 340 18.47 -9.03 4.19
CA MET A 340 19.06 -9.41 5.48
C MET A 340 18.26 -8.78 6.63
N THR A 341 18.38 -9.38 7.82
CA THR A 341 17.76 -8.90 9.06
C THR A 341 18.56 -9.32 10.29
N VAL A 342 18.06 -8.93 11.47
CA VAL A 342 18.48 -9.41 12.79
C VAL A 342 17.31 -10.20 13.40
N ASP A 343 17.50 -11.49 13.66
CA ASP A 343 16.47 -12.31 14.29
C ASP A 343 16.56 -12.34 15.83
N GLU A 344 15.60 -13.00 16.46
CA GLU A 344 15.50 -13.16 17.91
C GLU A 344 16.53 -14.15 18.47
N HIS A 345 17.01 -15.05 17.60
CA HIS A 345 17.78 -16.24 17.94
C HIS A 345 19.29 -15.97 17.94
N ASN A 346 19.73 -14.92 17.28
CA ASN A 346 21.12 -14.53 17.17
C ASN A 346 21.44 -13.23 17.96
N PRO A 347 22.73 -12.96 18.24
CA PRO A 347 23.16 -11.65 18.73
C PRO A 347 22.78 -10.54 17.74
N TYR A 348 22.52 -9.33 18.24
CA TYR A 348 22.00 -8.23 17.42
C TYR A 348 22.88 -7.89 16.20
N ASP A 349 24.20 -8.03 16.32
CA ASP A 349 25.14 -7.74 15.22
C ASP A 349 25.29 -8.88 14.19
N THR A 350 24.51 -9.94 14.32
CA THR A 350 24.56 -11.09 13.39
C THR A 350 23.43 -10.96 12.37
N LEU A 351 23.82 -10.67 11.13
CA LEU A 351 22.88 -10.60 10.03
C LEU A 351 22.53 -12.01 9.52
N VAL A 352 21.24 -12.26 9.36
CA VAL A 352 20.68 -13.49 8.79
C VAL A 352 19.71 -13.13 7.67
N VAL A 353 19.34 -14.10 6.85
CA VAL A 353 18.32 -13.88 5.81
C VAL A 353 16.96 -13.71 6.48
N ALA A 354 16.19 -12.71 6.07
CA ALA A 354 14.86 -12.45 6.64
C ALA A 354 13.94 -13.68 6.50
N GLY A 355 13.19 -14.01 7.56
CA GLY A 355 12.28 -15.15 7.57
C GLY A 355 12.94 -16.54 7.54
N ALA A 356 14.28 -16.66 7.61
CA ALA A 356 14.94 -17.97 7.61
C ALA A 356 14.56 -18.83 8.84
N VAL A 357 14.31 -18.19 9.98
CA VAL A 357 13.78 -18.82 11.19
C VAL A 357 12.62 -17.96 11.68
N ARG A 358 11.49 -18.61 11.97
CA ARG A 358 10.31 -17.97 12.54
C ARG A 358 10.59 -17.44 13.95
N PRO A 359 9.82 -16.45 14.44
CA PRO A 359 9.94 -15.97 15.82
C PRO A 359 9.76 -17.05 16.89
N ASP A 360 9.05 -18.14 16.57
CA ASP A 360 8.86 -19.29 17.47
C ASP A 360 9.97 -20.34 17.40
N GLY A 361 10.94 -20.18 16.49
CA GLY A 361 12.09 -21.06 16.30
C GLY A 361 11.88 -22.16 15.24
N GLU A 362 10.71 -22.23 14.60
CA GLU A 362 10.51 -23.12 13.45
C GLU A 362 11.26 -22.59 12.21
N THR A 363 11.72 -23.51 11.35
CA THR A 363 12.27 -23.15 10.04
C THR A 363 11.15 -23.23 9.02
N GLU A 364 10.99 -22.19 8.21
CA GLU A 364 10.05 -22.20 7.08
C GLU A 364 10.57 -23.09 5.95
N SER A 365 9.67 -23.53 5.06
CA SER A 365 10.06 -24.25 3.84
C SER A 365 10.85 -23.36 2.87
N GLU A 366 10.62 -22.05 2.92
CA GLU A 366 11.33 -21.02 2.18
C GLU A 366 11.64 -19.88 3.14
N ASP A 367 12.82 -19.27 3.03
CA ASP A 367 13.03 -18.00 3.69
C ASP A 367 12.29 -16.87 2.95
N LEU A 368 11.91 -15.83 3.69
CA LEU A 368 11.10 -14.72 3.16
C LEU A 368 11.95 -13.58 2.61
N GLY A 369 13.26 -13.58 2.88
CA GLY A 369 14.19 -12.54 2.44
C GLY A 369 14.80 -12.78 1.06
N SER A 370 14.84 -14.02 0.59
CA SER A 370 15.37 -14.36 -0.73
C SER A 370 14.40 -13.93 -1.83
N LEU A 371 14.87 -13.06 -2.73
CA LEU A 371 14.06 -12.58 -3.85
C LEU A 371 13.65 -13.74 -4.75
N SER A 372 12.37 -13.76 -5.14
CA SER A 372 11.71 -14.90 -5.80
C SER A 372 11.35 -14.65 -7.27
N SER A 373 11.37 -13.39 -7.72
CA SER A 373 11.17 -13.02 -9.13
C SER A 373 12.38 -12.28 -9.73
N CYS A 374 12.55 -12.38 -11.06
CA CYS A 374 13.61 -11.64 -11.73
C CYS A 374 13.40 -10.13 -11.67
N GLN A 375 12.14 -9.69 -11.62
CA GLN A 375 11.74 -8.30 -11.51
C GLN A 375 12.25 -7.72 -10.18
N ASP A 376 12.10 -8.45 -9.06
CA ASP A 376 12.64 -8.03 -7.76
C ASP A 376 14.17 -7.96 -7.75
N ALA A 377 14.84 -8.97 -8.32
CA ALA A 377 16.29 -9.00 -8.40
C ALA A 377 16.84 -7.80 -9.20
N PHE A 378 16.23 -7.50 -10.34
CA PHE A 378 16.57 -6.32 -11.15
C PHE A 378 16.21 -5.01 -10.45
N LEU A 379 15.14 -4.96 -9.66
CA LEU A 379 14.78 -3.78 -8.88
C LEU A 379 15.81 -3.51 -7.76
N GLY A 380 16.29 -4.57 -7.09
CA GLY A 380 17.42 -4.47 -6.16
C GLY A 380 18.68 -3.93 -6.84
N ARG A 381 18.92 -4.32 -8.10
CA ARG A 381 20.02 -3.78 -8.92
C ARG A 381 19.80 -2.33 -9.32
N ALA A 382 18.57 -1.95 -9.67
CA ALA A 382 18.21 -0.58 -10.04
C ALA A 382 18.40 0.41 -8.88
N LEU A 383 18.08 0.00 -7.65
CA LEU A 383 18.36 0.79 -6.45
C LEU A 383 19.85 0.89 -6.12
N SER A 384 20.64 -0.15 -6.44
CA SER A 384 22.05 -0.21 -6.05
C SER A 384 22.89 0.91 -6.68
N SER A 385 24.05 1.16 -6.10
CA SER A 385 25.04 2.13 -6.58
C SER A 385 25.55 1.85 -7.99
N ASP A 386 25.42 0.61 -8.47
CA ASP A 386 25.81 0.26 -9.83
C ASP A 386 24.70 0.57 -10.86
N GLY A 387 23.45 0.72 -10.42
CA GLY A 387 22.28 0.87 -11.26
C GLY A 387 21.97 -0.34 -12.15
N LEU A 388 20.87 -0.21 -12.90
CA LEU A 388 20.43 -1.15 -13.93
C LEU A 388 20.49 -0.48 -15.31
N GLY A 389 20.86 -1.25 -16.33
CA GLY A 389 20.85 -0.87 -17.74
C GLY A 389 20.80 -2.12 -18.63
N LEU A 390 20.73 -1.91 -19.95
CA LEU A 390 20.65 -3.00 -20.92
C LEU A 390 22.00 -3.30 -21.62
N PRO A 391 22.30 -4.58 -21.93
CA PRO A 391 21.60 -5.78 -21.46
C PRO A 391 21.77 -5.94 -19.94
N PRO A 392 20.75 -6.50 -19.24
CA PRO A 392 20.82 -6.59 -17.78
C PRO A 392 21.89 -7.60 -17.35
N PRO A 393 22.55 -7.38 -16.19
CA PRO A 393 23.54 -8.31 -15.67
C PRO A 393 22.86 -9.63 -15.25
N GLY A 394 23.62 -10.73 -15.24
CA GLY A 394 23.14 -11.98 -14.64
C GLY A 394 23.01 -11.83 -13.13
N LEU A 395 21.82 -11.96 -12.58
CA LEU A 395 21.57 -11.82 -11.13
C LEU A 395 21.08 -13.13 -10.51
N PRO A 396 21.55 -13.50 -9.31
CA PRO A 396 21.08 -14.67 -8.59
C PRO A 396 19.64 -14.49 -8.10
N LEU A 397 18.88 -15.58 -8.16
CA LEU A 397 17.51 -15.66 -7.66
C LEU A 397 17.39 -16.81 -6.64
N PRO A 398 17.88 -16.60 -5.41
CA PRO A 398 17.95 -17.66 -4.40
C PRO A 398 16.58 -18.10 -3.88
N GLY A 399 15.55 -17.26 -4.01
CA GLY A 399 14.17 -17.55 -3.58
C GLY A 399 13.30 -18.09 -4.70
N SER A 400 13.90 -18.58 -5.80
CA SER A 400 13.16 -19.12 -6.94
C SER A 400 12.27 -20.29 -6.52
N ILE A 401 10.96 -20.13 -6.69
CA ILE A 401 9.93 -21.12 -6.30
C ILE A 401 9.76 -22.27 -7.30
N GLU A 402 10.59 -22.35 -8.35
CA GLU A 402 10.48 -23.37 -9.41
C GLU A 402 10.56 -24.81 -8.89
N PHE A 403 11.22 -25.04 -7.74
CA PHE A 403 11.26 -26.35 -7.11
C PHE A 403 9.90 -26.77 -6.51
N LEU A 404 9.05 -25.82 -6.13
CA LEU A 404 7.66 -26.08 -5.72
C LEU A 404 6.78 -26.40 -6.93
N MET A 405 7.15 -25.89 -8.10
CA MET A 405 6.47 -26.14 -9.38
C MET A 405 6.95 -27.42 -10.07
N GLU A 406 8.08 -27.98 -9.63
CA GLU A 406 8.64 -29.21 -10.19
C GLU A 406 7.69 -30.39 -10.01
N GLY A 407 7.36 -31.06 -11.12
CA GLY A 407 6.42 -32.18 -11.13
C GLY A 407 4.94 -31.78 -11.11
N LEU A 408 4.63 -30.48 -10.92
CA LEU A 408 3.33 -29.92 -11.24
C LEU A 408 3.25 -29.62 -12.73
N PHE A 409 4.19 -28.85 -13.24
CA PHE A 409 4.29 -28.53 -14.67
C PHE A 409 5.34 -29.40 -15.37
N ASP A 410 5.05 -29.80 -16.61
CA ASP A 410 5.87 -30.74 -17.36
C ASP A 410 7.25 -30.15 -17.72
N GLU A 411 7.32 -28.82 -17.88
CA GLU A 411 8.50 -28.08 -18.31
C GLU A 411 9.35 -27.54 -17.16
N CYS A 412 8.84 -27.56 -15.93
CA CYS A 412 9.57 -27.10 -14.76
C CYS A 412 10.58 -28.16 -14.33
N HIS A 413 11.87 -27.84 -14.48
CA HIS A 413 12.97 -28.67 -14.00
C HIS A 413 13.84 -27.84 -13.06
N ALA A 414 13.69 -28.04 -11.76
CA ALA A 414 14.53 -27.37 -10.79
C ALA A 414 15.97 -27.85 -10.95
N SER A 415 16.89 -26.92 -11.18
CA SER A 415 18.32 -27.25 -11.17
C SER A 415 18.84 -27.21 -9.73
N GLU A 416 19.83 -28.04 -9.40
CA GLU A 416 20.53 -27.95 -8.10
C GLU A 416 21.34 -26.63 -7.94
N SER A 417 21.46 -25.81 -8.99
CA SER A 417 22.13 -24.51 -8.95
C SER A 417 21.15 -23.35 -8.77
N VAL A 418 21.59 -22.29 -8.08
CA VAL A 418 20.85 -21.03 -7.94
C VAL A 418 20.46 -20.51 -9.33
N ARG A 419 19.16 -20.24 -9.53
CA ARG A 419 18.64 -19.67 -10.77
C ARG A 419 19.29 -18.31 -11.03
N LEU A 420 19.62 -18.04 -12.29
CA LEU A 420 20.15 -16.75 -12.72
C LEU A 420 19.14 -16.05 -13.63
N CYS A 421 18.73 -14.85 -13.23
CA CYS A 421 17.96 -13.94 -14.06
C CYS A 421 18.86 -13.29 -15.10
N ARG A 422 18.45 -13.33 -16.37
CA ARG A 422 19.23 -12.77 -17.48
C ARG A 422 18.49 -11.77 -18.34
N ARG A 423 17.16 -11.72 -18.22
CA ARG A 423 16.29 -10.83 -19.00
C ARG A 423 15.10 -10.40 -18.15
N LEU A 424 14.58 -9.20 -18.40
CA LEU A 424 13.50 -8.60 -17.61
C LEU A 424 12.19 -9.38 -17.71
N GLN A 425 11.93 -10.00 -18.85
CA GLN A 425 10.70 -10.73 -19.13
C GLN A 425 10.66 -12.15 -18.54
N GLU A 426 11.77 -12.64 -17.98
CA GLU A 426 11.84 -14.01 -17.44
C GLU A 426 10.86 -14.16 -16.28
N ALA A 427 9.97 -15.16 -16.40
CA ALA A 427 8.93 -15.51 -15.43
C ALA A 427 9.35 -16.76 -14.65
N TYR A 428 8.75 -17.93 -14.93
CA TYR A 428 9.07 -19.20 -14.26
C TYR A 428 9.37 -20.31 -15.28
N CYS A 429 10.21 -21.27 -14.88
CA CYS A 429 10.48 -22.50 -15.61
C CYS A 429 11.03 -22.30 -17.03
N GLY A 430 11.78 -21.21 -17.23
CA GLY A 430 12.37 -20.83 -18.51
C GLY A 430 11.43 -20.11 -19.47
N TYR A 431 10.20 -19.82 -19.05
CA TYR A 431 9.21 -19.05 -19.81
C TYR A 431 9.35 -17.55 -19.51
N ASP A 432 8.96 -16.75 -20.50
CA ASP A 432 8.69 -15.32 -20.33
C ASP A 432 7.23 -15.09 -19.91
N TRP A 433 6.90 -13.88 -19.43
CA TRP A 433 5.55 -13.58 -18.93
C TRP A 433 4.44 -13.74 -19.99
N ASP A 434 4.72 -13.37 -21.25
CA ASP A 434 3.81 -13.56 -22.39
C ASP A 434 3.61 -15.03 -22.75
N GLU A 435 4.59 -15.88 -22.44
CA GLU A 435 4.55 -17.32 -22.68
C GLU A 435 3.91 -18.10 -21.52
N MET A 436 3.60 -17.48 -20.38
CA MET A 436 3.05 -18.18 -19.20
C MET A 436 1.72 -18.88 -19.48
N THR A 437 0.96 -18.44 -20.48
CA THR A 437 -0.28 -19.09 -20.92
C THR A 437 -0.05 -20.46 -21.58
N GLU A 438 1.19 -20.74 -22.01
CA GLU A 438 1.61 -21.95 -22.71
C GLU A 438 2.18 -23.04 -21.78
N LEU A 439 2.22 -22.82 -20.46
CA LEU A 439 2.64 -23.84 -19.49
C LEU A 439 1.70 -25.06 -19.49
N HIS A 440 2.26 -26.28 -19.36
CA HIS A 440 1.46 -27.50 -19.33
C HIS A 440 1.36 -28.11 -17.93
N LEU A 441 0.13 -28.36 -17.52
CA LEU A 441 -0.22 -29.14 -16.33
C LEU A 441 -0.80 -30.49 -16.78
N PHE A 442 -0.07 -31.58 -16.52
CA PHE A 442 -0.44 -32.95 -16.93
C PHE A 442 -0.68 -33.11 -18.45
N GLY A 443 0.12 -32.45 -19.28
CA GLY A 443 0.01 -32.49 -20.74
C GLY A 443 -1.12 -31.64 -21.34
N HIS A 444 -1.79 -30.81 -20.52
CA HIS A 444 -2.81 -29.85 -20.95
C HIS A 444 -2.33 -28.43 -20.64
N LYS A 445 -2.73 -27.44 -21.46
CA LYS A 445 -2.49 -26.04 -21.09
C LYS A 445 -3.14 -25.77 -19.74
N TRP A 446 -2.36 -25.24 -18.81
CA TRP A 446 -2.79 -25.17 -17.42
C TRP A 446 -4.00 -24.25 -17.21
N LEU A 447 -4.11 -23.15 -17.96
CA LEU A 447 -5.27 -22.25 -17.92
C LEU A 447 -6.54 -22.90 -18.45
N GLU A 448 -6.44 -23.72 -19.49
CA GLU A 448 -7.58 -24.50 -19.99
C GLU A 448 -8.06 -25.48 -18.91
N TYR A 449 -7.11 -26.15 -18.26
CA TYR A 449 -7.43 -27.07 -17.15
C TYR A 449 -8.08 -26.35 -15.96
N ILE A 450 -7.59 -25.15 -15.60
CA ILE A 450 -8.21 -24.33 -14.53
C ILE A 450 -9.61 -23.88 -14.93
N GLY A 451 -9.80 -23.44 -16.17
CA GLY A 451 -11.12 -23.07 -16.70
C GLY A 451 -12.10 -24.24 -16.63
N GLU A 452 -11.68 -25.43 -17.09
CA GLU A 452 -12.48 -26.65 -16.99
C GLU A 452 -12.80 -27.02 -15.53
N MET A 453 -11.85 -26.86 -14.60
CA MET A 453 -12.08 -27.10 -13.18
C MET A 453 -13.12 -26.15 -12.60
N GLU A 454 -13.03 -24.87 -12.92
CA GLU A 454 -13.97 -23.85 -12.44
C GLU A 454 -15.36 -24.06 -13.04
N GLU A 455 -15.48 -24.34 -14.33
CA GLU A 455 -16.75 -24.68 -14.99
C GLU A 455 -17.43 -25.91 -14.37
N ASN A 456 -16.65 -26.93 -14.01
CA ASN A 456 -17.20 -28.16 -13.43
C ASN A 456 -17.48 -28.04 -11.92
N SER A 457 -16.74 -27.19 -11.21
CA SER A 457 -16.83 -27.03 -9.75
C SER A 457 -16.44 -25.60 -9.36
N PRO A 458 -17.38 -24.65 -9.43
CA PRO A 458 -17.10 -23.25 -9.14
C PRO A 458 -16.49 -23.03 -7.75
N GLY A 459 -15.49 -22.15 -7.66
CA GLY A 459 -14.71 -21.82 -6.47
C GLY A 459 -13.55 -22.77 -6.22
N THR A 460 -13.23 -23.66 -7.17
CA THR A 460 -12.08 -24.57 -7.04
C THR A 460 -10.81 -23.91 -7.54
N ALA A 461 -10.89 -23.09 -8.60
CA ALA A 461 -9.74 -22.34 -9.10
C ALA A 461 -9.21 -21.38 -8.03
N GLU A 462 -10.11 -20.68 -7.33
CA GLU A 462 -9.74 -19.78 -6.23
C GLU A 462 -8.99 -20.51 -5.11
N LYS A 463 -9.44 -21.71 -4.74
CA LYS A 463 -8.77 -22.51 -3.70
C LYS A 463 -7.40 -23.04 -4.13
N LEU A 464 -7.20 -23.22 -5.44
CA LEU A 464 -5.99 -23.81 -5.99
C LEU A 464 -4.92 -22.75 -6.27
N ILE A 465 -5.31 -21.65 -6.89
CA ILE A 465 -4.40 -20.62 -7.42
C ILE A 465 -4.79 -19.19 -6.99
N GLY A 466 -5.81 -19.02 -6.15
CA GLY A 466 -6.20 -17.68 -5.67
C GLY A 466 -5.09 -16.99 -4.90
N SER A 467 -4.30 -17.73 -4.10
CA SER A 467 -3.14 -17.17 -3.38
C SER A 467 -2.02 -16.71 -4.34
N PHE A 468 -1.88 -17.34 -5.50
CA PHE A 468 -0.89 -16.94 -6.50
C PHE A 468 -1.14 -15.51 -7.01
N GLN A 469 -2.39 -15.04 -7.07
CA GLN A 469 -2.69 -13.65 -7.43
C GLN A 469 -2.21 -12.64 -6.38
N ASP A 470 -2.16 -13.02 -5.10
CA ASP A 470 -1.63 -12.14 -4.06
C ASP A 470 -0.11 -12.01 -4.18
N ASP A 471 0.59 -13.12 -4.47
CA ASP A 471 2.04 -13.10 -4.77
C ASP A 471 2.34 -12.34 -6.08
N TYR A 472 1.38 -12.34 -7.02
CA TYR A 472 1.51 -11.67 -8.31
C TYR A 472 1.56 -10.15 -8.21
N TYR A 473 0.91 -9.58 -7.20
CA TYR A 473 0.84 -8.13 -6.98
C TYR A 473 2.24 -7.51 -6.82
N GLU A 474 3.09 -8.14 -6.01
CA GLU A 474 4.42 -7.59 -5.68
C GLU A 474 5.36 -7.64 -6.89
N VAL A 475 5.31 -8.72 -7.67
CA VAL A 475 6.09 -8.83 -8.91
C VAL A 475 5.64 -7.81 -9.95
N SER A 476 4.33 -7.54 -10.01
CA SER A 476 3.76 -6.55 -10.94
C SER A 476 4.18 -5.13 -10.54
N LEU A 477 4.15 -4.85 -9.23
CA LEU A 477 4.65 -3.59 -8.68
C LEU A 477 6.15 -3.42 -8.92
N ALA A 478 6.95 -4.49 -8.82
CA ALA A 478 8.37 -4.45 -9.13
C ALA A 478 8.64 -4.08 -10.60
N SER A 479 7.86 -4.64 -11.53
CA SER A 479 7.93 -4.27 -12.96
C SER A 479 7.54 -2.81 -13.21
N VAL A 480 6.51 -2.31 -12.54
CA VAL A 480 6.12 -0.89 -12.59
C VAL A 480 7.25 0.01 -12.04
N ALA A 481 7.86 -0.37 -10.93
CA ALA A 481 8.99 0.34 -10.35
C ALA A 481 10.21 0.34 -11.30
N LEU A 482 10.46 -0.75 -12.01
CA LEU A 482 11.51 -0.80 -13.04
C LEU A 482 11.24 0.15 -14.21
N ALA A 483 9.98 0.26 -14.66
CA ALA A 483 9.59 1.25 -15.67
C ALA A 483 9.80 2.68 -15.16
N ASP A 484 9.42 2.97 -13.91
CA ASP A 484 9.61 4.27 -13.26
C ASP A 484 11.11 4.63 -13.10
N TYR A 485 11.94 3.68 -12.68
CA TYR A 485 13.40 3.83 -12.63
C TYR A 485 13.95 4.20 -14.01
N ALA A 486 13.59 3.43 -15.04
CA ALA A 486 14.11 3.60 -16.39
C ALA A 486 13.75 4.98 -16.97
N GLU A 487 12.52 5.44 -16.76
CA GLU A 487 12.09 6.81 -17.08
C GLU A 487 12.91 7.86 -16.34
N THR A 488 13.08 7.67 -15.03
CA THR A 488 13.78 8.63 -14.16
C THR A 488 15.25 8.79 -14.53
N VAL A 489 15.93 7.71 -14.95
CA VAL A 489 17.33 7.76 -15.41
C VAL A 489 17.45 8.08 -16.90
N GLY A 490 16.34 8.18 -17.63
CA GLY A 490 16.30 8.50 -19.05
C GLY A 490 16.69 7.35 -20.00
N ASP A 491 16.62 6.09 -19.55
CA ASP A 491 16.89 4.92 -20.38
C ASP A 491 15.60 4.45 -21.09
N ARG A 492 15.43 4.92 -22.33
CA ARG A 492 14.23 4.65 -23.14
C ARG A 492 14.06 3.18 -23.52
N GLU A 493 15.16 2.47 -23.75
CA GLU A 493 15.11 1.07 -24.16
C GLU A 493 14.73 0.18 -22.96
N LEU A 494 15.32 0.46 -21.80
CA LEU A 494 14.94 -0.19 -20.55
C LEU A 494 13.47 0.10 -20.20
N ALA A 495 13.01 1.35 -20.36
CA ALA A 495 11.63 1.72 -20.12
C ALA A 495 10.67 0.97 -21.04
N ALA A 496 10.97 0.89 -22.34
CA ALA A 496 10.15 0.14 -23.28
C ALA A 496 10.06 -1.35 -22.92
N GLN A 497 11.17 -2.00 -22.55
CA GLN A 497 11.17 -3.40 -22.13
C GLN A 497 10.38 -3.61 -20.83
N ALA A 498 10.59 -2.77 -19.82
CA ALA A 498 9.86 -2.86 -18.55
C ALA A 498 8.35 -2.66 -18.74
N ARG A 499 7.94 -1.71 -19.59
CA ARG A 499 6.52 -1.52 -19.97
C ARG A 499 5.97 -2.70 -20.76
N GLY A 500 6.78 -3.36 -21.58
CA GLY A 500 6.41 -4.62 -22.23
C GLY A 500 6.02 -5.67 -21.19
N VAL A 501 6.92 -5.92 -20.24
CA VAL A 501 6.71 -6.87 -19.14
C VAL A 501 5.45 -6.54 -18.32
N VAL A 502 5.24 -5.26 -17.95
CA VAL A 502 4.00 -4.87 -17.25
C VAL A 502 2.76 -5.23 -18.07
N GLY A 503 2.81 -5.04 -19.40
CA GLY A 503 1.70 -5.40 -20.29
C GLY A 503 1.36 -6.88 -20.29
N ASP A 504 2.38 -7.72 -20.42
CA ASP A 504 2.22 -9.18 -20.38
C ASP A 504 1.63 -9.60 -19.02
N MET A 505 2.09 -8.95 -17.95
CA MET A 505 1.62 -9.24 -16.60
C MET A 505 0.17 -8.80 -16.36
N THR A 506 -0.21 -7.59 -16.78
CA THR A 506 -1.59 -7.08 -16.61
C THR A 506 -2.58 -7.83 -17.49
N GLU A 507 -2.17 -8.35 -18.64
CA GLU A 507 -2.98 -9.28 -19.44
C GLU A 507 -3.24 -10.58 -18.66
N LEU A 508 -2.19 -11.18 -18.07
CA LEU A 508 -2.33 -12.39 -17.28
C LEU A 508 -3.21 -12.19 -16.03
N MET A 509 -3.11 -11.04 -15.36
CA MET A 509 -4.01 -10.68 -14.24
C MET A 509 -5.48 -10.69 -14.65
N ARG A 510 -5.81 -10.15 -15.83
CA ARG A 510 -7.18 -10.13 -16.35
C ARG A 510 -7.68 -11.54 -16.65
N ILE A 511 -6.85 -12.36 -17.30
CA ILE A 511 -7.16 -13.75 -17.58
C ILE A 511 -7.46 -14.50 -16.27
N PHE A 512 -6.63 -14.35 -15.24
CA PHE A 512 -6.89 -14.98 -13.96
C PHE A 512 -8.14 -14.43 -13.28
N ALA A 513 -8.39 -13.13 -13.32
CA ALA A 513 -9.60 -12.55 -12.75
C ALA A 513 -10.86 -13.18 -13.35
N ASP A 514 -10.87 -13.36 -14.68
CA ASP A 514 -11.99 -13.95 -15.41
C ASP A 514 -12.15 -15.44 -15.10
N LEU A 515 -11.05 -16.19 -15.10
CA LEU A 515 -11.07 -17.63 -14.85
C LEU A 515 -11.44 -17.97 -13.40
N ILE A 516 -11.00 -17.17 -12.43
CA ILE A 516 -11.13 -17.52 -11.01
C ILE A 516 -12.43 -16.98 -10.42
N TYR A 517 -12.82 -15.74 -10.77
CA TYR A 517 -13.82 -15.00 -9.99
C TYR A 517 -15.14 -14.74 -10.70
N SER A 518 -15.20 -14.89 -12.04
CA SER A 518 -16.39 -14.53 -12.81
C SER A 518 -17.68 -15.23 -12.35
N GLN A 519 -17.58 -16.47 -11.85
CA GLN A 519 -18.74 -17.25 -11.42
C GLN A 519 -19.02 -17.16 -9.91
N THR A 520 -18.00 -16.93 -9.09
CA THR A 520 -18.09 -17.09 -7.62
C THR A 520 -17.88 -15.82 -6.83
N ALA A 521 -17.19 -14.83 -7.39
CA ALA A 521 -16.88 -13.56 -6.73
C ALA A 521 -16.75 -12.40 -7.74
N PRO A 522 -17.83 -12.00 -8.46
CA PRO A 522 -17.78 -10.97 -9.49
C PRO A 522 -17.18 -9.63 -9.01
N GLU A 523 -17.38 -9.28 -7.74
CA GLU A 523 -16.79 -8.11 -7.12
C GLU A 523 -15.26 -8.18 -7.04
N ARG A 524 -14.69 -9.38 -6.81
CA ARG A 524 -13.24 -9.60 -6.85
C ARG A 524 -12.72 -9.56 -8.28
N GLN A 525 -13.47 -10.07 -9.26
CA GLN A 525 -13.12 -9.95 -10.67
C GLN A 525 -12.96 -8.48 -11.06
N VAL A 526 -13.96 -7.64 -10.75
CA VAL A 526 -13.91 -6.19 -11.00
C VAL A 526 -12.72 -5.55 -10.30
N SER A 527 -12.47 -5.91 -9.03
CA SER A 527 -11.35 -5.38 -8.25
C SER A 527 -9.98 -5.70 -8.87
N ARG A 528 -9.79 -6.92 -9.38
CA ARG A 528 -8.53 -7.37 -10.00
C ARG A 528 -8.30 -6.79 -11.39
N ARG A 529 -9.37 -6.66 -12.18
CA ARG A 529 -9.33 -5.94 -13.46
C ARG A 529 -8.96 -4.47 -13.27
N TYR A 530 -9.55 -3.81 -12.27
CA TYR A 530 -9.19 -2.44 -11.90
C TYR A 530 -7.70 -2.33 -11.51
N GLU A 531 -7.19 -3.29 -10.75
CA GLU A 531 -5.77 -3.33 -10.37
C GLU A 531 -4.83 -3.49 -11.58
N ALA A 532 -5.18 -4.34 -12.55
CA ALA A 532 -4.45 -4.46 -13.81
C ALA A 532 -4.44 -3.14 -14.60
N ALA A 533 -5.59 -2.46 -14.70
CA ALA A 533 -5.69 -1.15 -15.35
C ALA A 533 -4.89 -0.06 -14.62
N LEU A 534 -4.82 -0.14 -13.29
CA LEU A 534 -3.97 0.75 -12.49
C LEU A 534 -2.49 0.53 -12.80
N PHE A 535 -2.01 -0.72 -12.85
CA PHE A 535 -0.62 -1.01 -13.20
C PHE A 535 -0.27 -0.60 -14.63
N ASP A 536 -1.17 -0.77 -15.59
CA ASP A 536 -0.99 -0.23 -16.94
C ASP A 536 -0.75 1.28 -16.90
N ALA A 537 -1.65 2.03 -16.24
CA ALA A 537 -1.52 3.49 -16.12
C ALA A 537 -0.26 3.90 -15.36
N MET A 538 0.10 3.20 -14.26
CA MET A 538 1.33 3.44 -13.53
C MET A 538 2.57 3.22 -14.39
N ALA A 539 2.57 2.26 -15.32
CA ALA A 539 3.67 2.04 -16.26
C ALA A 539 3.63 2.97 -17.49
N GLY A 540 2.63 3.87 -17.62
CA GLY A 540 2.46 4.70 -18.80
C GLY A 540 1.92 3.95 -20.01
N ARG A 541 1.24 2.82 -19.80
CA ARG A 541 0.49 2.10 -20.82
C ARG A 541 -0.96 2.58 -20.85
N ALA A 542 -1.61 2.44 -21.99
CA ALA A 542 -3.04 2.72 -22.13
C ALA A 542 -3.86 1.62 -21.41
N PRO A 543 -4.63 1.96 -20.36
CA PRO A 543 -5.52 1.01 -19.69
C PRO A 543 -6.77 0.69 -20.52
N ILE A 544 -7.45 -0.41 -20.18
CA ILE A 544 -8.74 -0.80 -20.77
C ILE A 544 -9.87 -0.06 -20.04
N ALA A 545 -10.69 0.70 -20.79
CA ALA A 545 -11.79 1.52 -20.28
C ALA A 545 -12.72 0.78 -19.30
N ALA A 546 -13.15 -0.42 -19.70
CA ALA A 546 -14.14 -1.21 -18.96
C ALA A 546 -13.62 -1.64 -17.59
N ASP A 547 -12.32 -1.84 -17.45
CA ASP A 547 -11.69 -2.28 -16.21
C ASP A 547 -11.64 -1.15 -15.16
N LEU A 548 -11.75 0.12 -15.57
CA LEU A 548 -11.73 1.28 -14.67
C LEU A 548 -13.02 1.43 -13.86
N ASN A 549 -14.13 0.87 -14.33
CA ASN A 549 -15.45 0.95 -13.71
C ASN A 549 -15.80 2.40 -13.25
N GLY A 550 -15.58 3.38 -14.13
CA GLY A 550 -15.81 4.79 -13.86
C GLY A 550 -15.03 5.36 -12.65
N PHE A 551 -13.90 4.75 -12.28
CA PHE A 551 -13.11 5.09 -11.09
C PHE A 551 -13.85 4.96 -9.74
N ALA A 552 -14.93 4.17 -9.67
CA ALA A 552 -15.72 4.02 -8.44
C ALA A 552 -14.90 3.59 -7.21
N ARG A 553 -13.87 2.74 -7.40
CA ARG A 553 -12.95 2.34 -6.33
C ARG A 553 -12.09 3.50 -5.83
N ALA A 554 -11.52 4.31 -6.72
CA ALA A 554 -10.73 5.48 -6.31
C ALA A 554 -11.60 6.51 -5.60
N GLU A 555 -12.83 6.73 -6.07
CA GLU A 555 -13.79 7.62 -5.42
C GLU A 555 -14.12 7.13 -3.99
N ALA A 556 -14.38 5.83 -3.82
CA ALA A 556 -14.62 5.25 -2.50
C ALA A 556 -13.43 5.42 -1.54
N GLN A 557 -12.20 5.26 -2.04
CA GLN A 557 -10.98 5.51 -1.25
C GLN A 557 -10.84 6.98 -0.85
N MET A 558 -11.07 7.92 -1.78
CA MET A 558 -11.05 9.36 -1.49
C MET A 558 -12.09 9.74 -0.43
N ALA A 559 -13.34 9.30 -0.61
CA ALA A 559 -14.42 9.54 0.34
C ALA A 559 -14.13 8.92 1.72
N SER A 560 -13.57 7.71 1.76
CA SER A 560 -13.20 7.05 3.01
C SER A 560 -12.13 7.83 3.78
N LEU A 561 -11.09 8.34 3.09
CA LEU A 561 -10.09 9.21 3.70
C LEU A 561 -10.69 10.53 4.20
N GLU A 562 -11.53 11.20 3.41
CA GLU A 562 -12.18 12.45 3.84
C GLU A 562 -13.05 12.25 5.08
N SER A 563 -13.75 11.11 5.19
CA SER A 563 -14.60 10.79 6.33
C SER A 563 -13.85 10.73 7.67
N LEU A 564 -12.53 10.52 7.65
CA LEU A 564 -11.72 10.50 8.87
C LEU A 564 -11.63 11.90 9.52
N LEU A 565 -11.82 12.98 8.76
CA LEU A 565 -11.83 14.34 9.29
C LEU A 565 -13.13 14.70 10.02
N THR A 566 -14.19 13.88 9.86
CA THR A 566 -15.52 14.13 10.43
C THR A 566 -15.92 13.09 11.48
N LEU A 567 -14.97 12.25 11.94
CA LEU A 567 -15.19 11.32 13.04
C LEU A 567 -15.68 12.09 14.29
N GLY A 568 -16.76 11.59 14.89
CA GLY A 568 -17.33 12.15 16.11
C GLY A 568 -16.68 11.59 17.37
N ASP A 569 -17.20 12.03 18.53
CA ASP A 569 -16.79 11.49 19.83
C ASP A 569 -16.98 9.97 19.89
N SER A 570 -15.95 9.32 20.41
CA SER A 570 -15.89 7.87 20.54
C SER A 570 -16.47 7.42 21.89
N ALA A 571 -16.95 6.18 21.97
CA ALA A 571 -17.60 5.64 23.17
C ALA A 571 -16.99 4.27 23.57
N PRO A 572 -16.90 3.94 24.87
CA PRO A 572 -16.38 2.65 25.31
C PRO A 572 -17.14 1.47 24.69
N ALA A 573 -16.43 0.57 24.01
CA ALA A 573 -16.99 -0.64 23.41
C ALA A 573 -17.59 -1.55 24.50
N PRO A 574 -18.68 -2.30 24.27
CA PRO A 574 -19.20 -3.25 25.26
C PRO A 574 -18.12 -4.20 25.82
N LEU A 575 -18.18 -4.52 27.11
CA LEU A 575 -17.27 -5.52 27.68
C LEU A 575 -17.61 -6.89 27.10
N LEU A 576 -16.58 -7.61 26.64
CA LEU A 576 -16.67 -9.02 26.35
C LEU A 576 -16.91 -9.79 27.66
N THR A 577 -17.61 -10.91 27.56
CA THR A 577 -17.72 -11.91 28.62
C THR A 577 -16.50 -12.83 28.62
N ASP A 578 -16.22 -13.48 29.75
CA ASP A 578 -15.13 -14.47 29.81
C ASP A 578 -15.35 -15.64 28.81
N GLU A 579 -16.61 -15.97 28.49
CA GLU A 579 -16.96 -16.97 27.47
C GLU A 579 -16.62 -16.49 26.05
N GLU A 580 -16.89 -15.23 25.72
CA GLU A 580 -16.49 -14.64 24.45
C GLU A 580 -14.97 -14.56 24.30
N ILE A 581 -14.25 -14.20 25.38
CA ILE A 581 -12.79 -14.17 25.40
C ILE A 581 -12.22 -15.57 25.13
N LEU A 582 -12.75 -16.59 25.81
CA LEU A 582 -12.34 -17.97 25.61
C LEU A 582 -12.61 -18.43 24.17
N SER A 583 -13.83 -18.19 23.68
CA SER A 583 -14.25 -18.55 22.32
C SER A 583 -13.36 -17.92 21.24
N GLN A 584 -13.06 -16.62 21.34
CA GLN A 584 -12.18 -15.94 20.39
C GLN A 584 -10.74 -16.47 20.46
N SER A 585 -10.24 -16.74 21.66
CA SER A 585 -8.90 -17.32 21.86
C SER A 585 -8.78 -18.72 21.25
N GLU A 586 -9.76 -19.59 21.52
CA GLU A 586 -9.80 -20.96 21.01
C GLU A 586 -10.00 -21.01 19.48
N ALA A 587 -10.89 -20.16 18.95
CA ALA A 587 -11.12 -20.06 17.51
C ALA A 587 -9.82 -19.68 16.79
N TYR A 588 -9.09 -18.67 17.29
CA TYR A 588 -7.83 -18.25 16.70
C TYR A 588 -6.72 -19.29 16.90
N LEU A 589 -6.65 -19.94 18.06
CA LEU A 589 -5.68 -21.00 18.35
C LEU A 589 -5.89 -22.24 17.47
N SER A 590 -7.13 -22.55 17.10
CA SER A 590 -7.48 -23.77 16.35
C SER A 590 -6.79 -23.88 14.99
N SER A 591 -6.55 -22.74 14.34
CA SER A 591 -5.89 -22.65 13.02
C SER A 591 -4.37 -22.58 13.10
N ARG A 592 -3.76 -22.51 14.30
CA ARG A 592 -2.31 -22.39 14.48
C ARG A 592 -1.59 -23.74 14.42
N SER A 593 -0.27 -23.70 14.24
CA SER A 593 0.60 -24.87 14.25
C SER A 593 0.54 -25.60 15.60
N ASP A 594 0.93 -26.89 15.59
CA ASP A 594 0.93 -27.70 16.81
C ASP A 594 1.93 -27.19 17.86
N SER A 595 3.02 -26.55 17.44
CA SER A 595 4.00 -25.90 18.33
C SER A 595 3.39 -24.69 19.05
N VAL A 596 2.70 -23.81 18.34
CA VAL A 596 1.97 -22.66 18.92
C VAL A 596 0.91 -23.16 19.89
N LYS A 597 0.14 -24.20 19.51
CA LYS A 597 -0.85 -24.85 20.40
C LYS A 597 -0.22 -25.44 21.66
N ALA A 598 0.94 -26.08 21.54
CA ALA A 598 1.65 -26.63 22.69
C ALA A 598 2.13 -25.52 23.63
N ARG A 599 2.74 -24.46 23.08
CA ARG A 599 3.22 -23.30 23.83
C ARG A 599 2.08 -22.58 24.56
N TYR A 600 0.94 -22.38 23.90
CA TYR A 600 -0.26 -21.82 24.53
C TYR A 600 -0.71 -22.65 25.73
N ARG A 601 -0.87 -23.97 25.56
CA ARG A 601 -1.33 -24.87 26.64
C ARG A 601 -0.33 -24.93 27.79
N GLU A 602 0.97 -24.89 27.51
CA GLU A 602 2.01 -24.87 28.53
C GLU A 602 1.97 -23.59 29.37
N ALA A 603 1.80 -22.42 28.73
CA ALA A 603 1.78 -21.13 29.43
C ALA A 603 0.47 -20.85 30.16
N TYR A 604 -0.67 -21.16 29.53
CA TYR A 604 -1.99 -20.67 29.96
C TYR A 604 -2.99 -21.77 30.31
N GLY A 605 -2.76 -23.00 29.86
CA GLY A 605 -3.69 -24.12 30.05
C GLY A 605 -5.07 -23.79 29.46
N GLU A 606 -6.12 -23.94 30.28
CA GLU A 606 -7.51 -23.66 29.89
C GLU A 606 -7.94 -22.19 30.16
N THR A 607 -7.06 -21.36 30.74
CA THR A 607 -7.40 -19.98 31.11
C THR A 607 -6.74 -19.00 30.13
N PRO A 608 -7.50 -18.28 29.29
CA PRO A 608 -6.91 -17.34 28.36
C PRO A 608 -6.12 -16.23 29.09
N PRO A 609 -5.14 -15.60 28.43
CA PRO A 609 -4.30 -14.56 29.02
C PRO A 609 -4.99 -13.19 29.15
N LEU A 610 -6.32 -13.15 28.99
CA LEU A 610 -7.18 -11.99 29.19
C LEU A 610 -8.38 -12.43 30.03
N ARG A 611 -8.87 -11.56 30.92
CA ARG A 611 -10.13 -11.76 31.63
C ARG A 611 -10.84 -10.45 31.91
N VAL A 612 -12.14 -10.52 32.17
CA VAL A 612 -12.89 -9.37 32.66
C VAL A 612 -12.51 -9.06 34.11
N ALA A 613 -12.27 -7.78 34.41
CA ALA A 613 -11.96 -7.33 35.76
C ALA A 613 -12.58 -5.95 36.03
N GLY A 614 -13.61 -5.92 36.90
CA GLY A 614 -14.31 -4.67 37.22
C GLY A 614 -15.01 -4.07 36.00
N GLU A 615 -14.62 -2.86 35.61
CA GLU A 615 -15.16 -2.13 34.44
C GLU A 615 -14.29 -2.28 33.18
N GLY A 616 -13.23 -3.07 33.24
CA GLY A 616 -12.28 -3.28 32.15
C GLY A 616 -11.76 -4.71 32.12
N TYR A 617 -10.47 -4.86 31.79
CA TYR A 617 -9.83 -6.15 31.67
C TYR A 617 -8.57 -6.24 32.54
N GLU A 618 -8.13 -7.46 32.77
CA GLU A 618 -6.74 -7.74 33.14
C GLU A 618 -6.13 -8.69 32.10
N ALA A 619 -4.87 -8.49 31.76
CA ALA A 619 -4.12 -9.36 30.87
C ALA A 619 -2.82 -9.88 31.52
N ARG A 620 -2.34 -11.03 31.03
CA ARG A 620 -1.02 -11.57 31.33
C ARG A 620 -0.22 -11.71 30.06
N TYR A 621 1.08 -11.57 30.16
CA TYR A 621 2.01 -11.96 29.10
C TYR A 621 3.17 -12.74 29.72
N PHE A 622 3.74 -13.64 28.93
CA PHE A 622 4.95 -14.38 29.23
C PHE A 622 6.13 -13.42 29.25
N HIS A 623 6.89 -13.43 30.34
CA HIS A 623 8.19 -12.78 30.42
C HIS A 623 9.18 -13.83 30.98
N PRO A 624 10.34 -14.05 30.35
CA PRO A 624 11.22 -15.16 30.69
C PRO A 624 11.76 -15.10 32.13
N ASP A 625 11.92 -13.89 32.66
CA ASP A 625 12.51 -13.63 33.98
C ASP A 625 11.48 -13.22 35.06
N GLU A 626 10.18 -13.18 34.73
CA GLU A 626 9.14 -12.74 35.68
C GLU A 626 8.01 -13.76 35.78
N GLU A 627 7.41 -13.88 36.97
CA GLU A 627 6.17 -14.64 37.13
C GLU A 627 5.03 -13.90 36.39
N MET A 628 4.21 -14.64 35.63
CA MET A 628 3.12 -14.05 34.85
C MET A 628 2.03 -13.46 35.76
N GLN A 629 2.09 -12.15 35.96
CA GLN A 629 1.13 -11.39 36.77
C GLN A 629 0.01 -10.80 35.91
N TRP A 630 -1.21 -10.78 36.46
CA TRP A 630 -2.33 -10.03 35.89
C TRP A 630 -2.07 -8.53 36.00
N ARG A 631 -2.19 -7.82 34.88
CA ARG A 631 -2.04 -6.37 34.80
C ARG A 631 -3.34 -5.75 34.29
N PRO A 632 -3.78 -4.61 34.85
CA PRO A 632 -4.97 -3.91 34.36
C PRO A 632 -4.79 -3.50 32.90
N VAL A 633 -5.84 -3.67 32.10
CA VAL A 633 -5.91 -3.28 30.69
C VAL A 633 -7.14 -2.43 30.47
N GLY A 634 -6.97 -1.35 29.70
CA GLY A 634 -8.04 -0.40 29.41
C GLY A 634 -9.19 -1.05 28.63
N ARG A 635 -10.39 -0.48 28.82
CA ARG A 635 -11.54 -0.79 27.95
C ARG A 635 -11.39 0.00 26.65
N PRO A 636 -11.45 -0.63 25.47
CA PRO A 636 -11.27 0.07 24.21
C PRO A 636 -12.45 1.00 23.94
N GLN A 637 -12.18 2.12 23.29
CA GLN A 637 -13.19 3.11 22.89
C GLN A 637 -12.99 3.61 21.45
N HIS A 638 -12.04 3.03 20.72
CA HIS A 638 -11.52 3.56 19.47
C HIS A 638 -12.36 3.16 18.25
N HIS A 639 -12.55 4.09 17.32
CA HIS A 639 -12.94 3.80 15.94
C HIS A 639 -11.81 3.04 15.25
N PHE A 640 -12.17 1.98 14.54
CA PHE A 640 -11.21 1.16 13.83
C PHE A 640 -11.05 1.65 12.38
N VAL A 641 -9.84 2.06 12.02
CA VAL A 641 -9.51 2.58 10.68
C VAL A 641 -8.46 1.68 10.04
N HIS A 642 -8.71 1.22 8.82
CA HIS A 642 -7.76 0.39 8.07
C HIS A 642 -7.99 0.48 6.55
N GLY A 643 -7.03 -0.05 5.78
CA GLY A 643 -7.20 -0.31 4.35
C GLY A 643 -7.23 0.92 3.44
N GLN A 644 -6.79 2.07 3.92
CA GLN A 644 -6.78 3.32 3.16
C GLN A 644 -5.56 3.39 2.23
N ARG A 645 -5.77 3.73 0.96
CA ARG A 645 -4.71 4.00 -0.02
C ARG A 645 -4.74 5.47 -0.43
N LEU A 646 -3.61 6.16 -0.26
CA LEU A 646 -3.51 7.58 -0.62
C LEU A 646 -3.46 7.75 -2.14
N LEU A 647 -4.44 8.46 -2.71
CA LEU A 647 -4.44 8.93 -4.10
C LEU A 647 -4.18 7.82 -5.13
N GLU A 648 -4.79 6.64 -4.95
CA GLU A 648 -4.49 5.40 -5.69
C GLU A 648 -4.44 5.57 -7.22
N ALA A 649 -5.33 6.38 -7.81
CA ALA A 649 -5.43 6.57 -9.27
C ALA A 649 -4.77 7.85 -9.81
N VAL A 650 -3.99 8.57 -9.00
CA VAL A 650 -3.41 9.86 -9.41
C VAL A 650 -2.37 9.72 -10.54
N SER A 651 -1.79 8.53 -10.69
CA SER A 651 -0.87 8.20 -11.78
C SER A 651 -1.47 8.46 -13.16
N PHE A 652 -2.77 8.23 -13.34
CA PHE A 652 -3.47 8.49 -14.60
C PHE A 652 -3.34 9.95 -15.02
N CYS A 653 -3.39 10.89 -14.08
CA CYS A 653 -3.22 12.32 -14.35
C CYS A 653 -1.81 12.72 -14.82
N THR A 654 -0.82 11.84 -14.67
CA THR A 654 0.56 12.10 -15.11
C THR A 654 1.00 11.21 -16.27
N ARG A 655 0.38 10.03 -16.43
CA ARG A 655 0.86 8.96 -17.33
C ARG A 655 -0.19 8.43 -18.29
N ALA A 656 -1.48 8.73 -18.07
CA ALA A 656 -2.60 8.27 -18.90
C ALA A 656 -3.70 9.36 -19.00
N THR A 657 -3.31 10.57 -19.38
CA THR A 657 -4.16 11.78 -19.33
C THR A 657 -5.41 11.72 -20.21
N SER A 658 -5.43 10.84 -21.22
CA SER A 658 -6.62 10.57 -22.03
C SER A 658 -7.77 9.95 -21.23
N TRP A 659 -7.48 9.33 -20.08
CA TRP A 659 -8.44 8.66 -19.20
C TRP A 659 -8.80 9.49 -17.96
N LEU A 660 -7.82 10.19 -17.41
CA LEU A 660 -8.00 11.08 -16.27
C LEU A 660 -7.06 12.27 -16.44
N ASP A 661 -7.62 13.46 -16.64
CA ASP A 661 -6.85 14.70 -16.76
C ASP A 661 -7.07 15.58 -15.53
N CYS A 662 -6.01 15.90 -14.81
CA CYS A 662 -6.08 16.74 -13.62
C CYS A 662 -5.82 18.24 -13.92
N SER A 663 -5.80 18.66 -15.18
CA SER A 663 -5.60 20.06 -15.58
C SER A 663 -6.59 21.02 -14.91
N TRP A 664 -7.90 20.72 -14.96
CA TRP A 664 -8.92 21.47 -14.22
C TRP A 664 -8.80 21.28 -12.71
N ALA A 665 -8.50 20.06 -12.26
CA ALA A 665 -8.37 19.73 -10.84
C ALA A 665 -7.31 20.60 -10.15
N ALA A 666 -6.20 20.89 -10.85
CA ALA A 666 -5.12 21.76 -10.38
C ALA A 666 -5.56 23.22 -10.18
N LEU A 667 -6.57 23.68 -10.92
CA LEU A 667 -7.14 25.03 -10.79
C LEU A 667 -7.99 25.18 -9.51
N GLY A 668 -8.57 24.07 -9.02
CA GLY A 668 -9.33 24.02 -7.77
C GLY A 668 -10.75 24.58 -7.86
N CYS A 669 -11.46 24.50 -6.75
CA CYS A 669 -12.87 24.87 -6.63
C CYS A 669 -13.10 26.39 -6.57
N ALA A 670 -12.09 27.16 -6.18
CA ALA A 670 -12.18 28.62 -6.10
C ALA A 670 -12.36 29.31 -7.47
N ARG A 671 -12.09 28.63 -8.59
CA ARG A 671 -12.32 29.17 -9.95
C ARG A 671 -13.80 29.23 -10.32
N PRO A 672 -14.55 28.12 -10.22
CA PRO A 672 -15.98 28.09 -10.49
C PRO A 672 -16.87 28.72 -9.39
N ASP A 673 -16.35 29.03 -8.21
CA ASP A 673 -17.04 29.78 -7.14
C ASP A 673 -17.09 31.28 -7.48
N LEU A 674 -18.13 31.68 -8.21
CA LEU A 674 -18.30 33.04 -8.75
C LEU A 674 -18.96 33.99 -7.73
N ASP A 675 -19.70 33.46 -6.76
CA ASP A 675 -20.36 34.27 -5.73
C ASP A 675 -19.50 34.44 -4.44
N GLY A 676 -18.44 33.64 -4.28
CA GLY A 676 -17.52 33.66 -3.16
C GLY A 676 -18.03 32.92 -1.92
N GLY A 677 -19.00 32.02 -2.10
CA GLY A 677 -19.68 31.23 -1.07
C GLY A 677 -18.85 30.06 -0.55
N ARG A 678 -17.70 29.75 -1.17
CA ARG A 678 -16.80 28.62 -0.88
C ARG A 678 -17.35 27.24 -1.22
N ALA A 679 -18.41 27.20 -2.01
CA ALA A 679 -18.96 26.01 -2.61
C ALA A 679 -19.50 26.40 -3.97
N VAL A 680 -19.46 25.48 -4.94
CA VAL A 680 -20.06 25.71 -6.25
C VAL A 680 -21.47 25.14 -6.25
N ASP A 681 -22.46 26.02 -6.32
CA ASP A 681 -23.87 25.65 -6.30
C ASP A 681 -24.71 26.33 -7.41
N GLU A 682 -26.04 26.23 -7.31
CA GLU A 682 -26.97 26.80 -8.29
C GLU A 682 -26.78 28.31 -8.50
N ALA A 683 -26.28 29.04 -7.50
CA ALA A 683 -25.99 30.47 -7.61
C ALA A 683 -24.81 30.74 -8.55
N ASP A 684 -23.74 29.95 -8.45
CA ASP A 684 -22.58 30.04 -9.32
C ASP A 684 -22.93 29.67 -10.76
N GLU A 685 -23.71 28.60 -10.95
CA GLU A 685 -24.20 28.21 -12.27
C GLU A 685 -24.99 29.33 -12.94
N ALA A 686 -25.84 30.04 -12.17
CA ALA A 686 -26.61 31.17 -12.67
C ALA A 686 -25.72 32.38 -13.02
N LEU A 687 -24.69 32.66 -12.23
CA LEU A 687 -23.70 33.70 -12.51
C LEU A 687 -22.89 33.37 -13.77
N PHE A 688 -22.46 32.11 -13.90
CA PHE A 688 -21.73 31.62 -15.07
C PHE A 688 -22.57 31.76 -16.34
N ALA A 689 -23.82 31.28 -16.33
CA ALA A 689 -24.73 31.39 -17.47
C ALA A 689 -25.00 32.86 -17.86
N ALA A 690 -25.09 33.77 -16.88
CA ALA A 690 -25.24 35.19 -17.13
C ALA A 690 -23.98 35.82 -17.75
N ALA A 691 -22.80 35.44 -17.26
CA ALA A 691 -21.51 35.91 -17.76
C ALA A 691 -21.24 35.40 -19.18
N GLN A 692 -21.48 34.11 -19.45
CA GLN A 692 -21.39 33.50 -20.77
C GLN A 692 -22.38 34.13 -21.75
N GLY A 693 -23.63 34.39 -21.32
CA GLY A 693 -24.62 35.11 -22.14
C GLY A 693 -24.21 36.56 -22.48
N THR A 694 -23.42 37.20 -21.63
CA THR A 694 -22.94 38.58 -21.83
C THR A 694 -21.69 38.61 -22.72
N HIS A 695 -20.81 37.62 -22.58
CA HIS A 695 -19.45 37.64 -23.13
C HIS A 695 -19.14 36.51 -24.12
N GLY A 696 -20.11 35.67 -24.54
CA GLY A 696 -19.86 34.45 -25.34
C GLY A 696 -19.24 34.62 -26.74
N GLN A 697 -18.91 35.85 -27.15
CA GLN A 697 -18.07 36.13 -28.33
C GLN A 697 -16.94 37.15 -28.05
N ALA A 698 -16.78 37.55 -26.78
CA ALA A 698 -15.72 38.43 -26.35
C ALA A 698 -14.41 37.65 -26.19
N VAL A 699 -13.29 38.32 -26.40
CA VAL A 699 -11.98 37.80 -25.99
C VAL A 699 -11.85 38.01 -24.48
N CYS A 700 -11.69 36.93 -23.74
CA CYS A 700 -11.56 36.93 -22.29
C CYS A 700 -10.10 37.19 -21.90
N ARG A 701 -9.91 38.06 -20.90
CA ARG A 701 -8.59 38.53 -20.44
C ARG A 701 -8.71 39.23 -19.09
N GLU A 702 -7.59 39.51 -18.46
CA GLU A 702 -7.59 40.13 -17.12
C GLU A 702 -8.40 41.44 -17.04
N ASP A 703 -8.44 42.26 -18.10
CA ASP A 703 -9.14 43.56 -18.09
C ASP A 703 -10.68 43.48 -18.05
N ASN A 704 -11.25 42.36 -18.48
CA ASN A 704 -12.67 42.03 -18.36
C ASN A 704 -12.89 40.93 -17.33
N ARG A 705 -11.92 40.73 -16.42
CA ARG A 705 -11.94 39.72 -15.37
C ARG A 705 -12.24 38.32 -15.93
N TRP A 706 -11.62 38.00 -17.06
CA TRP A 706 -11.82 36.73 -17.77
C TRP A 706 -13.30 36.50 -18.10
N CYS A 707 -13.88 37.50 -18.80
CA CYS A 707 -15.31 37.53 -19.14
C CYS A 707 -16.23 37.42 -17.92
N ASP A 708 -15.92 38.19 -16.88
CA ASP A 708 -16.60 38.16 -15.58
C ASP A 708 -16.67 36.75 -14.96
N GLY A 709 -15.63 35.93 -15.17
CA GLY A 709 -15.52 34.55 -14.68
C GLY A 709 -16.12 33.48 -15.59
N ALA A 710 -16.54 33.82 -16.81
CA ALA A 710 -17.07 32.85 -17.77
C ALA A 710 -15.99 32.04 -18.51
N ASP A 711 -14.73 32.51 -18.47
CA ASP A 711 -13.54 31.79 -18.93
C ASP A 711 -12.81 31.26 -17.67
N LEU A 712 -13.14 30.03 -17.29
CA LEU A 712 -12.70 29.38 -16.05
C LEU A 712 -11.28 28.83 -16.17
N ASP A 713 -10.90 28.37 -17.37
CA ASP A 713 -9.58 27.81 -17.65
C ASP A 713 -8.54 28.85 -18.13
N HIS A 714 -8.98 30.09 -18.33
CA HIS A 714 -8.18 31.22 -18.83
C HIS A 714 -7.62 31.00 -20.25
N SER A 715 -8.33 30.23 -21.08
CA SER A 715 -7.99 30.01 -22.49
C SER A 715 -8.12 31.29 -23.34
N GLY A 716 -8.83 32.31 -22.83
CA GLY A 716 -9.10 33.57 -23.52
C GLY A 716 -10.43 33.58 -24.27
N ALA A 717 -11.26 32.55 -24.09
CA ALA A 717 -12.62 32.45 -24.60
C ALA A 717 -13.54 31.85 -23.52
N SER A 718 -14.83 32.12 -23.61
CA SER A 718 -15.84 31.39 -22.83
C SER A 718 -16.55 30.42 -23.77
N ASP A 719 -16.29 29.13 -23.63
CA ASP A 719 -16.72 28.10 -24.59
C ASP A 719 -17.34 26.85 -23.92
N GLU A 720 -17.47 25.76 -24.70
CA GLU A 720 -18.07 24.50 -24.21
C GLU A 720 -17.19 23.81 -23.16
N THR A 721 -15.87 24.06 -23.18
CA THR A 721 -14.89 23.59 -22.21
C THR A 721 -15.18 24.20 -20.84
N ASP A 722 -15.42 25.51 -20.77
CA ASP A 722 -15.80 26.18 -19.52
C ASP A 722 -17.14 25.70 -18.98
N ALA A 723 -18.11 25.47 -19.88
CA ALA A 723 -19.40 24.92 -19.49
C ALA A 723 -19.27 23.51 -18.89
N ALA A 724 -18.41 22.67 -19.48
CA ALA A 724 -18.11 21.35 -18.94
C ALA A 724 -17.33 21.42 -17.62
N PHE A 725 -16.42 22.38 -17.46
CA PHE A 725 -15.71 22.61 -16.21
C PHE A 725 -16.68 23.04 -15.10
N MET A 726 -17.54 24.04 -15.35
CA MET A 726 -18.58 24.45 -14.40
C MET A 726 -19.45 23.25 -13.98
N ALA A 727 -19.94 22.45 -14.93
CA ALA A 727 -20.75 21.27 -14.65
C ALA A 727 -20.00 20.20 -13.82
N ALA A 728 -18.70 20.03 -14.02
CA ALA A 728 -17.87 19.14 -13.22
C ALA A 728 -17.63 19.68 -11.80
N ALA A 729 -17.66 21.00 -11.64
CA ALA A 729 -17.38 21.67 -10.38
C ALA A 729 -18.55 21.75 -9.40
N VAL A 730 -19.79 21.62 -9.88
CA VAL A 730 -20.98 21.62 -9.01
C VAL A 730 -20.81 20.63 -7.85
N GLY A 731 -20.93 21.14 -6.62
CA GLY A 731 -20.76 20.39 -5.39
C GLY A 731 -19.33 20.36 -4.81
N CYS A 732 -18.33 20.93 -5.49
CA CYS A 732 -17.02 21.14 -4.88
C CYS A 732 -17.07 22.23 -3.80
N TRP A 733 -16.12 22.20 -2.85
CA TRP A 733 -16.05 23.16 -1.74
C TRP A 733 -14.64 23.27 -1.14
N TYR A 734 -14.36 24.38 -0.44
CA TYR A 734 -13.05 24.67 0.18
C TYR A 734 -13.03 25.49 1.47
#